data_AF-A0A8T9T0S5-F1
#
_entry.id   AF-A0A8T9T0S5-F1
#
_cell.length_a   1.000
_cell.length_b   1.000
_cell.length_c   1.000
_cell.angle_alpha   90.00
_cell.angle_beta   90.00
_cell.angle_gamma   90.00
#
_symmetry.space_group_name_H-M   'P 1'
#
loop_
_entity.id
_entity.type
_entity.pdbx_description
1 polymer ?
#
loop_
_entity_poly.entity_id
_entity_poly.type
_entity_poly.pdbx_seq_one_letter_code
_entity_poly.pdbx_strand_id
1 'polypeptide(L)'
;MLKYITLLWVLLGVLCPAVAQTNSTGRIAGTVLNATTKQPVEFATVALLSKGTGKPLDGTACDAKGAFAFEKVAQGEYSVSISFVGFETKVVENVTPGTAAANLGQVLLTPTTQQLAEVQVVGQKELVETHADRIVYNAEKDISNAGATAAEMLRKVPLLTVDNDGNVELRGSTSVRVLINGKPSTILASSVADALRRLPADKVKAVEVITSPGAKYDAEGSGGVINIVLKKNDLSGITGSIDATAGTRYSNLNTNLTIRRGKLGITSEAGSYAHYNRSRGSLNRTDFLPENQTAQLSQQNSRRNGGGGVYARLGFDYDLTEKDAVTLGAYTDLYRSASTQHLYSTYVAPLSFDQFARDIRRPWGANWWPEFSLNGSYTHTFKPKHELSLLALQNYVSNTSIYNLDQTRPEQGFDYRETGNNRSRSRETTLQLDYTQPIDSTSMLELGAKTILRNEQSDYRISADSLDGGGFRLVPSRSNEFNYQQNVVAGYASYGLRLLKSYSLKAGARVEHTRVDGDFLTSSTSVRQRYTNFIPTLNISREFGKEKEHKLNIGYSRRLQRPSIFLLNPYIDVSNRRVVRTGNPNLTAELTDAYELGYSTTIQKTTLNVSAYLRRTNNAFQPFARTVSTSQVFPTDTSNTTVFLTTSENVGQRATYGANLYGSTKLSEKWTLNGSLNAYYVSVTSGALGIANQGWVYNGNVSSAWTFEHGLSAQAAVYVNSPRVFLQGRTNGNVWHNLSVKKELFDKKASLTLGLDNPFARTIRYRTTITQADLFSSQEITDAYNRAVRLSFNWKFGKMDDSPKKARKTISNDDRQGGKG
;
A
#
# COMPACT_ATOMS: atom_id res chain seq x y z
N MET A 1 -52.70 18.68 -46.92
CA MET A 1 -54.13 18.93 -47.14
C MET A 1 -54.90 17.88 -46.33
N LEU A 2 -55.11 18.13 -45.04
CA LEU A 2 -55.98 17.33 -44.16
C LEU A 2 -56.44 18.25 -43.02
N LYS A 3 -57.36 19.16 -43.37
CA LYS A 3 -58.29 19.82 -42.45
C LYS A 3 -59.60 19.02 -42.49
N TYR A 4 -60.36 19.03 -41.40
CA TYR A 4 -61.82 18.75 -41.34
C TYR A 4 -62.34 17.31 -41.11
N ILE A 5 -61.85 16.55 -40.11
CA ILE A 5 -62.61 15.35 -39.66
C ILE A 5 -62.81 15.22 -38.12
N THR A 6 -62.11 15.98 -37.28
CA THR A 6 -62.20 15.80 -35.82
C THR A 6 -63.18 16.73 -35.08
N LEU A 7 -63.90 17.60 -35.78
CA LEU A 7 -64.85 18.56 -35.17
C LEU A 7 -66.34 18.18 -35.33
N LEU A 8 -66.63 16.95 -35.77
CA LEU A 8 -67.99 16.46 -36.08
C LEU A 8 -68.50 15.36 -35.13
N TRP A 9 -67.91 15.23 -33.93
CA TRP A 9 -68.38 14.33 -32.86
C TRP A 9 -68.82 15.08 -31.59
N VAL A 10 -68.98 16.41 -31.68
CA VAL A 10 -69.36 17.27 -30.54
C VAL A 10 -70.83 17.74 -30.62
N LEU A 11 -71.59 17.34 -31.66
CA LEU A 11 -72.93 17.88 -31.89
C LEU A 11 -73.96 16.86 -32.41
N LEU A 12 -74.16 15.76 -31.68
CA LEU A 12 -75.38 14.96 -31.81
C LEU A 12 -75.57 14.08 -30.56
N GLY A 13 -76.43 14.52 -29.65
CA GLY A 13 -76.79 13.75 -28.46
C GLY A 13 -77.45 14.57 -27.36
N VAL A 14 -78.49 15.34 -27.69
CA VAL A 14 -79.41 15.93 -26.70
C VAL A 14 -80.75 15.22 -26.85
N LEU A 15 -81.32 14.80 -25.71
CA LEU A 15 -82.67 14.29 -25.42
C LEU A 15 -82.81 12.78 -25.14
N CYS A 16 -82.67 12.42 -23.87
CA CYS A 16 -83.49 11.37 -23.25
C CYS A 16 -83.87 11.81 -21.82
N PRO A 17 -85.12 11.61 -21.37
CA PRO A 17 -85.59 12.07 -20.07
C PRO A 17 -84.99 11.21 -18.94
N ALA A 18 -84.49 11.88 -17.91
CA ALA A 18 -84.00 11.26 -16.69
C ALA A 18 -85.18 10.78 -15.84
N VAL A 19 -85.40 9.46 -15.82
CA VAL A 19 -86.14 8.82 -14.74
C VAL A 19 -85.16 8.67 -13.57
N ALA A 20 -85.32 9.52 -12.55
CA ALA A 20 -84.59 9.36 -11.30
C ALA A 20 -85.08 8.09 -10.59
N GLN A 21 -84.42 6.96 -10.84
CA GLN A 21 -84.45 5.85 -9.91
C GLN A 21 -83.64 6.29 -8.69
N THR A 22 -84.34 6.54 -7.58
CA THR A 22 -83.73 6.66 -6.26
C THR A 22 -83.14 5.29 -5.89
N ASN A 23 -81.94 4.99 -6.40
CA ASN A 23 -81.12 3.94 -5.85
C ASN A 23 -80.83 4.33 -4.41
N SER A 24 -81.46 3.65 -3.45
CA SER A 24 -81.13 3.80 -2.04
C SER A 24 -79.66 3.45 -1.91
N THR A 25 -78.81 4.46 -1.73
CA THR A 25 -77.40 4.23 -1.44
C THR A 25 -77.24 4.18 0.08
N GLY A 26 -76.43 3.24 0.55
CA GLY A 26 -76.09 3.09 1.94
C GLY A 26 -74.67 3.56 2.24
N ARG A 27 -74.29 3.45 3.51
CA ARG A 27 -72.97 3.80 4.02
C ARG A 27 -72.33 2.59 4.68
N ILE A 28 -71.03 2.38 4.41
CA ILE A 28 -70.20 1.40 5.11
C ILE A 28 -69.11 2.17 5.85
N ALA A 29 -68.99 2.00 7.16
CA ALA A 29 -67.96 2.66 7.95
C ALA A 29 -67.36 1.70 8.98
N GLY A 30 -66.15 2.01 9.48
CA GLY A 30 -65.51 1.20 10.52
C GLY A 30 -64.27 1.89 11.09
N THR A 31 -63.65 1.27 12.10
CA THR A 31 -62.41 1.74 12.70
C THR A 31 -61.38 0.62 12.75
N VAL A 32 -60.18 0.86 12.24
CA VAL A 32 -59.09 -0.11 12.16
C VAL A 32 -58.14 0.10 13.34
N LEU A 33 -57.95 -0.95 14.15
CA LEU A 33 -57.06 -0.93 15.30
C LEU A 33 -56.02 -2.05 15.20
N ASN A 34 -54.86 -1.84 15.81
CA ASN A 34 -53.85 -2.87 15.99
C ASN A 34 -54.37 -3.93 16.97
N ALA A 35 -54.40 -5.20 16.55
CA ALA A 35 -54.92 -6.31 17.36
C ALA A 35 -54.22 -6.46 18.72
N THR A 36 -52.92 -6.12 18.78
CA THR A 36 -52.04 -6.26 19.95
C THR A 36 -52.07 -5.03 20.85
N THR A 37 -51.83 -3.83 20.29
CA THR A 37 -51.69 -2.61 21.10
C THR A 37 -52.99 -1.85 21.33
N LYS A 38 -54.07 -2.22 20.62
CA LYS A 38 -55.37 -1.52 20.58
C LYS A 38 -55.31 -0.05 20.14
N GLN A 39 -54.15 0.40 19.65
CA GLN A 39 -53.98 1.73 19.06
C GLN A 39 -54.58 1.77 17.64
N PRO A 40 -55.09 2.93 17.18
CA PRO A 40 -55.53 3.11 15.81
C PRO A 40 -54.44 2.82 14.78
N VAL A 41 -54.83 2.21 13.65
CA VAL A 41 -53.95 2.07 12.48
C VAL A 41 -54.29 3.19 11.50
N GLU A 42 -53.56 4.29 11.61
CA GLU A 42 -53.71 5.45 10.75
C GLU A 42 -53.31 5.10 9.31
N PHE A 43 -54.00 5.69 8.32
CA PHE A 43 -53.68 5.56 6.89
C PHE A 43 -53.71 4.13 6.32
N ALA A 44 -54.34 3.17 7.00
CA ALA A 44 -54.62 1.85 6.42
C ALA A 44 -55.48 1.97 5.16
N THR A 45 -55.07 1.32 4.07
CA THR A 45 -55.80 1.30 2.80
C THR A 45 -56.96 0.34 2.92
N VAL A 46 -58.17 0.83 2.66
CA VAL A 46 -59.41 0.07 2.71
C VAL A 46 -60.02 0.04 1.31
N ALA A 47 -60.22 -1.16 0.77
CA ALA A 47 -60.82 -1.38 -0.53
C ALA A 47 -62.17 -2.08 -0.39
N LEU A 48 -63.20 -1.56 -1.06
CA LEU A 48 -64.50 -2.20 -1.20
C LEU A 48 -64.47 -3.11 -2.42
N LEU A 49 -64.68 -4.40 -2.23
CA LEU A 49 -64.63 -5.42 -3.27
C LEU A 49 -66.03 -5.96 -3.58
N SER A 50 -66.29 -6.25 -4.86
CA SER A 50 -67.49 -6.97 -5.28
C SER A 50 -67.41 -8.44 -4.85
N LYS A 51 -68.40 -8.96 -4.11
CA LYS A 51 -68.42 -10.36 -3.65
C LYS A 51 -68.39 -11.38 -4.79
N GLY A 52 -68.99 -11.08 -5.94
CA GLY A 52 -69.06 -11.99 -7.09
C GLY A 52 -67.80 -12.05 -7.96
N THR A 53 -67.00 -10.97 -8.01
CA THR A 53 -65.84 -10.87 -8.93
C THR A 53 -64.50 -10.65 -8.24
N GLY A 54 -64.50 -10.32 -6.93
CA GLY A 54 -63.30 -9.98 -6.17
C GLY A 54 -62.60 -8.69 -6.61
N LYS A 55 -63.17 -7.95 -7.58
CA LYS A 55 -62.58 -6.72 -8.12
C LYS A 55 -62.85 -5.54 -7.19
N PRO A 56 -61.87 -4.61 -7.04
CA PRO A 56 -62.06 -3.39 -6.29
C PRO A 56 -63.04 -2.46 -7.00
N LEU A 57 -64.08 -2.03 -6.28
CA LEU A 57 -65.10 -1.12 -6.75
C LEU A 57 -64.83 0.32 -6.27
N ASP A 58 -64.29 0.46 -5.07
CA ASP A 58 -63.93 1.75 -4.47
C ASP A 58 -62.80 1.57 -3.45
N GLY A 59 -62.12 2.65 -3.08
CA GLY A 59 -61.00 2.64 -2.13
C GLY A 59 -60.90 3.93 -1.32
N THR A 60 -60.64 3.79 -0.02
CA THR A 60 -60.41 4.89 0.91
C THR A 60 -59.23 4.57 1.82
N ALA A 61 -58.79 5.56 2.61
CA ALA A 61 -57.77 5.37 3.64
C ALA A 61 -58.33 5.74 5.01
N CYS A 62 -57.83 5.09 6.05
CA CYS A 62 -58.17 5.43 7.42
C CYS A 62 -57.60 6.80 7.84
N ASP A 63 -58.34 7.55 8.65
CA ASP A 63 -57.88 8.80 9.24
C ASP A 63 -56.90 8.58 10.42
N ALA A 64 -56.49 9.67 11.08
CA ALA A 64 -55.60 9.65 12.25
C ALA A 64 -56.21 8.93 13.48
N LYS A 65 -57.50 8.61 13.48
CA LYS A 65 -58.18 7.81 14.51
C LYS A 65 -58.47 6.39 14.02
N GLY A 66 -57.93 5.99 12.86
CA GLY A 66 -58.15 4.69 12.24
C GLY A 66 -59.53 4.54 11.61
N ALA A 67 -60.33 5.60 11.49
CA ALA A 67 -61.69 5.53 10.98
C ALA A 67 -61.72 5.63 9.44
N PHE A 68 -62.60 4.85 8.81
CA PHE A 68 -62.86 4.92 7.37
C PHE A 68 -64.36 4.89 7.10
N ALA A 69 -64.76 5.45 5.96
CA ALA A 69 -66.13 5.36 5.46
C ALA A 69 -66.17 5.36 3.92
N PHE A 70 -67.09 4.57 3.38
CA PHE A 70 -67.55 4.64 1.99
C PHE A 70 -68.94 5.26 1.99
N GLU A 71 -69.07 6.38 1.30
CA GLU A 71 -70.33 7.12 1.16
C GLU A 71 -71.01 6.73 -0.16
N LYS A 72 -72.35 6.67 -0.17
CA LYS A 72 -73.16 6.40 -1.37
C LYS A 72 -72.91 5.03 -2.03
N VAL A 73 -72.73 3.98 -1.23
CA VAL A 73 -72.56 2.61 -1.75
C VAL A 73 -73.93 2.06 -2.19
N ALA A 74 -74.04 1.54 -3.42
CA ALA A 74 -75.28 0.92 -3.89
C ALA A 74 -75.66 -0.31 -3.03
N GLN A 75 -76.95 -0.64 -2.91
CA GLN A 75 -77.35 -1.85 -2.17
C GLN A 75 -76.83 -3.11 -2.85
N GLY A 76 -76.23 -4.01 -2.06
CA GLY A 76 -75.58 -5.23 -2.52
C GLY A 76 -74.71 -5.86 -1.44
N GLU A 77 -74.18 -7.05 -1.71
CA GLU A 77 -73.21 -7.72 -0.83
C GLU A 77 -71.78 -7.47 -1.32
N TYR A 78 -70.93 -7.03 -0.40
CA TYR A 78 -69.54 -6.66 -0.64
C TYR A 78 -68.61 -7.40 0.31
N SER A 79 -67.31 -7.31 0.03
CA SER A 79 -66.28 -7.56 1.02
C SER A 79 -65.37 -6.34 1.15
N VAL A 80 -64.85 -6.11 2.36
CA VAL A 80 -63.97 -4.97 2.65
C VAL A 80 -62.58 -5.51 2.97
N SER A 81 -61.61 -5.19 2.13
CA SER A 81 -60.21 -5.57 2.30
C SER A 81 -59.42 -4.42 2.89
N ILE A 82 -58.79 -4.65 4.04
CA ILE A 82 -58.00 -3.65 4.77
C ILE A 82 -56.55 -4.13 4.78
N SER A 83 -55.65 -3.28 4.31
CA SER A 83 -54.21 -3.57 4.24
C SER A 83 -53.39 -2.37 4.71
N PHE A 84 -52.32 -2.65 5.44
CA PHE A 84 -51.35 -1.65 5.86
C PHE A 84 -49.98 -2.30 5.98
N VAL A 85 -48.92 -1.53 5.70
CA VAL A 85 -47.55 -2.04 5.73
C VAL A 85 -47.22 -2.53 7.14
N GLY A 86 -46.76 -3.78 7.25
CA GLY A 86 -46.44 -4.43 8.53
C GLY A 86 -47.61 -5.16 9.21
N PHE A 87 -48.77 -5.27 8.55
CA PHE A 87 -49.93 -6.00 9.03
C PHE A 87 -50.45 -7.00 7.99
N GLU A 88 -51.04 -8.09 8.45
CA GLU A 88 -51.72 -9.04 7.56
C GLU A 88 -52.97 -8.40 6.98
N THR A 89 -53.16 -8.53 5.66
CA THR A 89 -54.38 -8.05 4.99
C THR A 89 -55.59 -8.76 5.57
N LYS A 90 -56.55 -7.99 6.11
CA LYS A 90 -57.80 -8.52 6.67
C LYS A 90 -58.94 -8.25 5.70
N VAL A 91 -59.67 -9.31 5.33
CA VAL A 91 -60.90 -9.20 4.55
C VAL A 91 -62.10 -9.45 5.46
N VAL A 92 -63.08 -8.55 5.42
CA VAL A 92 -64.38 -8.69 6.07
C VAL A 92 -65.41 -9.02 5.00
N GLU A 93 -65.95 -10.23 5.04
CA GLU A 93 -66.92 -10.74 4.07
C GLU A 93 -68.36 -10.36 4.42
N ASN A 94 -69.27 -10.44 3.45
CA ASN A 94 -70.73 -10.26 3.61
C ASN A 94 -71.14 -8.89 4.17
N VAL A 95 -70.51 -7.82 3.69
CA VAL A 95 -70.81 -6.44 4.08
C VAL A 95 -71.94 -5.90 3.21
N THR A 96 -73.05 -5.51 3.83
CA THR A 96 -74.19 -4.87 3.16
C THR A 96 -74.34 -3.41 3.61
N PRO A 97 -74.47 -2.43 2.70
CA PRO A 97 -74.62 -1.03 3.08
C PRO A 97 -75.91 -0.75 3.85
N GLY A 98 -75.81 -0.12 5.02
CA GLY A 98 -76.97 0.29 5.81
C GLY A 98 -77.50 1.66 5.41
N THR A 99 -78.82 1.88 5.51
CA THR A 99 -79.48 3.17 5.24
C THR A 99 -79.14 4.27 6.25
N ALA A 100 -78.62 3.90 7.44
CA ALA A 100 -78.14 4.83 8.47
C ALA A 100 -76.74 4.45 9.02
N ALA A 101 -75.92 3.78 8.19
CA ALA A 101 -74.58 3.20 8.46
C ALA A 101 -74.58 1.72 8.86
N ALA A 102 -74.08 0.87 7.94
CA ALA A 102 -73.53 -0.42 8.33
C ALA A 102 -72.14 -0.15 8.93
N ASN A 103 -72.07 -0.13 10.26
CA ASN A 103 -70.80 0.03 10.96
C ASN A 103 -70.17 -1.35 11.16
N LEU A 104 -69.02 -1.57 10.52
CA LEU A 104 -68.19 -2.76 10.66
C LEU A 104 -67.52 -2.87 12.04
N GLY A 105 -67.74 -1.88 12.90
CA GLY A 105 -67.18 -1.83 14.24
C GLY A 105 -65.66 -1.68 14.20
N GLN A 106 -65.00 -2.29 15.20
CA GLN A 106 -63.55 -2.32 15.28
C GLN A 106 -63.00 -3.49 14.48
N VAL A 107 -62.26 -3.21 13.40
CA VAL A 107 -61.54 -4.23 12.64
C VAL A 107 -60.11 -4.29 13.15
N LEU A 108 -59.74 -5.44 13.74
CA LEU A 108 -58.42 -5.65 14.31
C LEU A 108 -57.45 -6.18 13.23
N LEU A 109 -56.41 -5.42 12.92
CA LEU A 109 -55.30 -5.84 12.07
C LEU A 109 -54.21 -6.51 12.91
N THR A 110 -53.86 -7.74 12.55
CA THR A 110 -52.75 -8.48 13.18
C THR A 110 -51.43 -8.03 12.57
N PRO A 111 -50.44 -7.58 13.38
CA PRO A 111 -49.10 -7.29 12.87
C PRO A 111 -48.48 -8.55 12.24
N THR A 112 -47.88 -8.43 11.06
CA THR A 112 -47.23 -9.57 10.40
C THR A 112 -45.94 -9.92 11.14
N THR A 113 -45.94 -11.01 11.90
CA THR A 113 -44.71 -11.63 12.42
C THR A 113 -44.11 -12.56 11.37
N GLN A 114 -43.68 -12.00 10.25
CA GLN A 114 -42.67 -12.66 9.43
C GLN A 114 -41.35 -11.92 9.64
N GLN A 115 -40.49 -12.50 10.48
CA GLN A 115 -39.07 -12.39 10.21
C GLN A 115 -38.86 -13.04 8.85
N LEU A 116 -38.88 -12.22 7.80
CA LEU A 116 -38.12 -12.56 6.61
C LEU A 116 -36.74 -12.96 7.15
N ALA A 117 -36.36 -14.23 6.96
CA ALA A 117 -34.95 -14.51 6.82
C ALA A 117 -34.53 -13.63 5.66
N GLU A 118 -34.07 -12.42 5.98
CA GLU A 118 -33.39 -11.56 5.05
C GLU A 118 -32.31 -12.49 4.51
N VAL A 119 -32.51 -13.00 3.29
CA VAL A 119 -31.38 -13.33 2.46
C VAL A 119 -30.79 -11.96 2.21
N GLN A 120 -30.00 -11.53 3.18
CA GLN A 120 -29.10 -10.43 3.07
C GLN A 120 -28.12 -10.96 2.04
N VAL A 121 -28.49 -10.82 0.76
CA VAL A 121 -27.49 -10.73 -0.30
C VAL A 121 -26.82 -9.38 -0.04
N VAL A 122 -26.06 -9.33 1.06
CA VAL A 122 -24.91 -8.44 1.14
C VAL A 122 -24.10 -8.90 -0.05
N GLY A 123 -24.20 -8.18 -1.17
CA GLY A 123 -23.35 -8.39 -2.31
C GLY A 123 -21.93 -8.54 -1.76
N GLN A 124 -21.40 -9.75 -1.81
CA GLN A 124 -20.12 -10.06 -1.20
C GLN A 124 -19.11 -9.26 -2.02
N LYS A 125 -18.56 -8.19 -1.45
CA LYS A 125 -17.50 -7.43 -2.11
C LYS A 125 -16.46 -8.41 -2.65
N GLU A 126 -16.16 -8.24 -3.93
CA GLU A 126 -15.19 -9.08 -4.63
C GLU A 126 -13.86 -9.04 -3.88
N LEU A 127 -13.12 -10.15 -3.84
CA LEU A 127 -11.81 -10.14 -3.16
C LEU A 127 -10.84 -9.13 -3.80
N VAL A 128 -11.02 -8.85 -5.10
CA VAL A 128 -10.31 -7.80 -5.81
C VAL A 128 -11.29 -7.00 -6.66
N GLU A 129 -11.29 -5.68 -6.51
CA GLU A 129 -12.04 -4.72 -7.32
C GLU A 129 -11.08 -3.93 -8.20
N THR A 130 -11.47 -3.56 -9.42
CA THR A 130 -10.67 -2.71 -10.29
C THR A 130 -11.38 -1.38 -10.55
N HIS A 131 -10.64 -0.28 -10.45
CA HIS A 131 -11.07 1.09 -10.72
C HIS A 131 -10.21 1.72 -11.80
N ALA A 132 -10.56 2.94 -12.23
CA ALA A 132 -9.85 3.66 -13.28
C ALA A 132 -8.35 3.89 -12.99
N ASP A 133 -8.01 4.12 -11.73
CA ASP A 133 -6.68 4.50 -11.27
C ASP A 133 -6.02 3.47 -10.34
N ARG A 134 -6.75 2.42 -9.92
CA ARG A 134 -6.26 1.45 -8.91
C ARG A 134 -6.93 0.08 -8.98
N ILE A 135 -6.22 -0.93 -8.49
CA ILE A 135 -6.77 -2.25 -8.12
C ILE A 135 -6.92 -2.29 -6.60
N VAL A 136 -8.05 -2.72 -6.07
CA VAL A 136 -8.35 -2.78 -4.64
C VAL A 136 -8.50 -4.23 -4.23
N TYR A 137 -7.52 -4.77 -3.51
CA TYR A 137 -7.61 -6.07 -2.86
C TYR A 137 -8.31 -5.93 -1.51
N ASN A 138 -9.51 -6.47 -1.37
CA ASN A 138 -10.33 -6.42 -0.15
C ASN A 138 -9.81 -7.42 0.90
N ALA A 139 -8.72 -7.05 1.58
CA ALA A 139 -8.03 -7.85 2.59
C ALA A 139 -8.96 -8.38 3.70
N GLU A 140 -10.05 -7.68 4.05
CA GLU A 140 -11.02 -8.13 5.06
C GLU A 140 -11.84 -9.36 4.64
N LYS A 141 -11.93 -9.64 3.34
CA LYS A 141 -12.62 -10.82 2.79
C LYS A 141 -11.70 -12.02 2.63
N ASP A 142 -10.39 -11.82 2.73
CA ASP A 142 -9.43 -12.91 2.78
C ASP A 142 -9.22 -13.38 4.22
N ILE A 143 -9.88 -14.50 4.53
CA ILE A 143 -9.84 -15.16 5.85
C ILE A 143 -8.41 -15.59 6.21
N SER A 144 -7.52 -15.78 5.22
CA SER A 144 -6.11 -16.11 5.43
C SER A 144 -5.24 -14.94 5.89
N ASN A 145 -5.78 -13.72 5.95
CA ASN A 145 -5.05 -12.55 6.48
C ASN A 145 -5.10 -12.47 8.00
N ALA A 146 -5.95 -13.25 8.65
CA ALA A 146 -5.99 -13.27 10.10
C ALA A 146 -4.71 -13.94 10.65
N GLY A 147 -3.94 -13.21 11.46
CA GLY A 147 -2.66 -13.67 12.04
C GLY A 147 -1.43 -13.51 11.12
N ALA A 148 -1.61 -12.99 9.90
CA ALA A 148 -0.51 -12.61 9.01
C ALA A 148 -0.11 -11.14 9.24
N THR A 149 1.12 -10.80 8.89
CA THR A 149 1.58 -9.40 8.83
C THR A 149 1.13 -8.75 7.52
N ALA A 150 1.05 -7.42 7.48
CA ALA A 150 0.72 -6.70 6.24
C ALA A 150 1.74 -6.99 5.15
N ALA A 151 3.03 -7.19 5.47
CA ALA A 151 4.04 -7.62 4.51
C ALA A 151 3.70 -8.99 3.88
N GLU A 152 3.22 -9.94 4.68
CA GLU A 152 2.77 -11.26 4.19
C GLU A 152 1.47 -11.20 3.40
N MET A 153 0.56 -10.31 3.77
CA MET A 153 -0.67 -10.07 3.02
C MET A 153 -0.40 -9.35 1.69
N LEU A 154 0.50 -8.36 1.66
CA LEU A 154 0.88 -7.64 0.44
C LEU A 154 1.46 -8.55 -0.63
N ARG A 155 2.06 -9.67 -0.23
CA ARG A 155 2.49 -10.71 -1.16
C ARG A 155 1.33 -11.39 -1.91
N LYS A 156 0.09 -11.26 -1.43
CA LYS A 156 -1.13 -11.79 -2.08
C LYS A 156 -1.82 -10.74 -2.95
N VAL A 157 -1.45 -9.47 -2.80
CA VAL A 157 -2.04 -8.36 -3.52
C VAL A 157 -1.55 -8.38 -4.97
N PRO A 158 -2.44 -8.22 -5.96
CA PRO A 158 -2.06 -8.15 -7.37
C PRO A 158 -0.92 -7.17 -7.62
N LEU A 159 -0.01 -7.52 -8.55
CA LEU A 159 1.11 -6.69 -9.01
C LEU A 159 2.24 -6.47 -8.00
N LEU A 160 2.08 -6.93 -6.75
CA LEU A 160 3.05 -6.74 -5.68
C LEU A 160 3.91 -7.98 -5.46
N THR A 161 5.18 -7.73 -5.19
CA THR A 161 6.09 -8.73 -4.64
C THR A 161 6.74 -8.16 -3.38
N VAL A 162 7.20 -9.02 -2.48
CA VAL A 162 7.90 -8.60 -1.27
C VAL A 162 9.18 -9.41 -1.16
N ASP A 163 10.33 -8.73 -1.10
CA ASP A 163 11.63 -9.38 -0.99
C ASP A 163 11.84 -10.00 0.43
N ASN A 164 12.98 -10.67 0.63
CA ASN A 164 13.33 -11.27 1.92
C ASN A 164 13.61 -10.23 3.00
N ASP A 165 14.03 -9.03 2.62
CA ASP A 165 14.24 -7.91 3.53
C ASP A 165 12.93 -7.19 3.87
N GLY A 166 11.81 -7.62 3.27
CA GLY A 166 10.45 -7.15 3.55
C GLY A 166 10.05 -5.94 2.69
N ASN A 167 10.89 -5.51 1.76
CA ASN A 167 10.60 -4.40 0.87
C ASN A 167 9.57 -4.84 -0.16
N VAL A 168 8.59 -3.98 -0.39
CA VAL A 168 7.55 -4.22 -1.39
C VAL A 168 8.04 -3.69 -2.73
N GLU A 169 7.75 -4.42 -3.80
CA GLU A 169 7.99 -3.99 -5.16
C GLU A 169 6.68 -4.07 -5.96
N LEU A 170 6.44 -3.10 -6.84
CA LEU A 170 5.30 -3.08 -7.75
C LEU A 170 5.84 -3.25 -9.17
N ARG A 171 5.46 -4.35 -9.83
CA ARG A 171 5.97 -4.73 -11.15
C ARG A 171 7.51 -4.73 -11.20
N GLY A 172 8.16 -5.27 -10.16
CA GLY A 172 9.62 -5.36 -10.04
C GLY A 172 10.35 -4.02 -9.82
N SER A 173 9.62 -2.92 -9.63
CA SER A 173 10.20 -1.65 -9.18
C SER A 173 10.14 -1.58 -7.66
N THR A 174 11.29 -1.36 -7.03
CA THR A 174 11.41 -1.06 -5.60
C THR A 174 11.02 0.39 -5.27
N SER A 175 10.92 1.26 -6.28
CA SER A 175 10.51 2.66 -6.14
C SER A 175 8.99 2.79 -5.99
N VAL A 176 8.42 2.13 -4.98
CA VAL A 176 6.99 2.16 -4.66
C VAL A 176 6.71 2.96 -3.40
N ARG A 177 5.60 3.68 -3.42
CA ARG A 177 5.14 4.39 -2.23
C ARG A 177 4.08 3.58 -1.52
N VAL A 178 4.30 3.24 -0.25
CA VAL A 178 3.25 2.67 0.59
C VAL A 178 2.57 3.79 1.41
N LEU A 179 1.24 3.77 1.46
CA LEU A 179 0.35 4.63 2.23
C LEU A 179 -0.52 3.76 3.14
N ILE A 180 -1.09 4.35 4.19
CA ILE A 180 -2.12 3.76 5.03
C ILE A 180 -3.33 4.72 5.08
N ASN A 181 -4.52 4.26 4.69
CA ASN A 181 -5.76 5.07 4.64
C ASN A 181 -5.73 6.30 3.70
N GLY A 182 -5.06 6.17 2.56
CA GLY A 182 -4.86 7.23 1.57
C GLY A 182 -3.85 8.28 2.03
N LYS A 183 -3.20 8.03 3.17
CA LYS A 183 -2.26 8.94 3.79
C LYS A 183 -0.97 8.21 4.04
N PRO A 184 0.18 8.86 3.97
CA PRO A 184 1.37 8.18 4.39
C PRO A 184 1.44 8.18 5.92
N SER A 185 1.86 7.05 6.48
CA SER A 185 1.85 6.79 7.92
C SER A 185 3.25 6.93 8.50
N THR A 186 3.34 7.42 9.73
CA THR A 186 4.60 7.38 10.50
C THR A 186 5.06 5.94 10.77
N ILE A 187 4.20 4.93 10.59
CA ILE A 187 4.60 3.50 10.55
C ILE A 187 5.63 3.30 9.45
N LEU A 188 5.43 3.90 8.28
CA LEU A 188 6.17 3.63 7.04
C LEU A 188 7.39 4.56 6.83
N ALA A 189 7.64 5.51 7.74
CA ALA A 189 8.59 6.61 7.55
C ALA A 189 10.08 6.20 7.63
N SER A 190 10.43 5.23 8.49
CA SER A 190 11.81 4.71 8.63
C SER A 190 12.15 3.57 7.68
N SER A 191 11.22 2.63 7.54
CA SER A 191 11.42 1.37 6.81
C SER A 191 10.06 0.80 6.47
N VAL A 192 9.65 0.91 5.20
CA VAL A 192 8.41 0.32 4.69
C VAL A 192 8.34 -1.17 5.01
N ALA A 193 9.47 -1.88 4.95
CA ALA A 193 9.54 -3.30 5.24
C ALA A 193 9.21 -3.63 6.71
N ASP A 194 9.81 -2.93 7.66
CA ASP A 194 9.61 -3.22 9.08
C ASP A 194 8.24 -2.76 9.55
N ALA A 195 7.78 -1.63 9.03
CA ALA A 195 6.43 -1.12 9.20
C ALA A 195 5.35 -2.15 8.83
N LEU A 196 5.50 -2.79 7.67
CA LEU A 196 4.55 -3.77 7.15
C LEU A 196 4.63 -5.11 7.87
N ARG A 197 5.79 -5.47 8.43
CA ARG A 197 5.90 -6.62 9.33
C ARG A 197 5.23 -6.39 10.69
N ARG A 198 5.13 -5.13 11.12
CA ARG A 198 4.50 -4.75 12.40
C ARG A 198 2.99 -4.55 12.27
N LEU A 199 2.49 -4.13 11.11
CA LEU A 199 1.05 -3.95 10.87
C LEU A 199 0.35 -5.31 10.73
N PRO A 200 -0.58 -5.69 11.62
CA PRO A 200 -1.34 -6.92 11.46
C PRO A 200 -2.28 -6.85 10.24
N ALA A 201 -2.30 -7.87 9.39
CA ALA A 201 -3.09 -7.87 8.15
C ALA A 201 -4.60 -7.90 8.40
N ASP A 202 -5.05 -8.36 9.56
CA ASP A 202 -6.45 -8.34 9.98
C ASP A 202 -6.98 -6.94 10.31
N LYS A 203 -6.09 -5.97 10.54
CA LYS A 203 -6.42 -4.53 10.65
C LYS A 203 -6.56 -3.88 9.28
N VAL A 204 -6.09 -4.53 8.22
CA VAL A 204 -6.22 -4.05 6.86
C VAL A 204 -7.61 -4.40 6.33
N LYS A 205 -8.36 -3.38 5.91
CA LYS A 205 -9.63 -3.52 5.20
C LYS A 205 -9.39 -3.88 3.75
N ALA A 206 -8.54 -3.11 3.09
CA ALA A 206 -8.21 -3.29 1.70
C ALA A 206 -6.79 -2.77 1.39
N VAL A 207 -6.21 -3.22 0.29
CA VAL A 207 -4.98 -2.66 -0.28
C VAL A 207 -5.29 -2.17 -1.68
N GLU A 208 -5.13 -0.88 -1.90
CA GLU A 208 -5.26 -0.26 -3.22
C GLU A 208 -3.88 -0.18 -3.87
N VAL A 209 -3.71 -0.77 -5.03
CA VAL A 209 -2.51 -0.67 -5.87
C VAL A 209 -2.80 0.28 -7.00
N ILE A 210 -2.17 1.44 -6.95
CA ILE A 210 -2.29 2.54 -7.90
C ILE A 210 -1.03 2.52 -8.79
N THR A 211 -1.13 1.93 -9.97
CA THR A 211 -0.02 1.79 -10.91
C THR A 211 0.27 3.07 -11.71
N SER A 212 -0.74 3.93 -11.85
CA SER A 212 -0.65 5.24 -12.53
C SER A 212 -1.20 6.36 -11.63
N PRO A 213 -0.46 6.74 -10.56
CA PRO A 213 -0.94 7.73 -9.60
C PRO A 213 -1.17 9.09 -10.26
N GLY A 214 -2.25 9.77 -9.88
CA GLY A 214 -2.55 11.11 -10.36
C GLY A 214 -1.61 12.18 -9.79
N ALA A 215 -1.71 13.40 -10.31
CA ALA A 215 -0.85 14.54 -9.98
C ALA A 215 -0.76 14.94 -8.49
N LYS A 216 -1.71 14.48 -7.66
CA LYS A 216 -1.72 14.69 -6.20
C LYS A 216 -0.55 13.99 -5.48
N TYR A 217 -0.11 12.84 -5.97
CA TYR A 217 1.00 12.08 -5.36
C TYR A 217 2.35 12.70 -5.74
N ASP A 218 3.42 12.47 -4.98
CA ASP A 218 4.73 12.97 -5.40
C ASP A 218 5.14 12.35 -6.75
N ALA A 219 5.88 13.14 -7.52
CA ALA A 219 6.37 12.70 -8.82
C ALA A 219 7.44 11.62 -8.72
N GLU A 220 8.05 11.47 -7.55
CA GLU A 220 9.06 10.48 -7.25
C GLU A 220 8.45 9.12 -6.86
N GLY A 221 9.11 8.02 -7.22
CA GLY A 221 8.56 6.67 -7.10
C GLY A 221 7.96 6.10 -8.40
N SER A 222 8.82 5.78 -9.37
CA SER A 222 8.45 5.25 -10.70
C SER A 222 7.66 3.92 -10.69
N GLY A 223 7.57 3.24 -9.54
CA GLY A 223 6.88 1.97 -9.37
C GLY A 223 5.37 2.08 -9.24
N GLY A 224 4.85 3.12 -8.57
CA GLY A 224 3.43 3.34 -8.27
C GLY A 224 3.16 3.57 -6.76
N VAL A 225 1.89 3.60 -6.35
CA VAL A 225 1.46 3.82 -4.96
C VAL A 225 0.66 2.61 -4.46
N ILE A 226 0.91 2.16 -3.24
CA ILE A 226 0.23 1.07 -2.54
C ILE A 226 -0.45 1.69 -1.33
N ASN A 227 -1.76 1.78 -1.32
CA ASN A 227 -2.51 2.33 -0.22
C ASN A 227 -3.20 1.24 0.61
N ILE A 228 -2.72 1.02 1.82
CA ILE A 228 -3.27 0.06 2.78
C ILE A 228 -4.41 0.74 3.55
N VAL A 229 -5.63 0.52 3.11
CA VAL A 229 -6.82 0.99 3.81
C VAL A 229 -7.04 0.09 5.02
N LEU A 230 -6.94 0.65 6.23
CA LEU A 230 -7.28 -0.05 7.46
C LEU A 230 -8.79 -0.11 7.63
N LYS A 231 -9.25 -1.07 8.44
CA LYS A 231 -10.62 -1.09 8.93
C LYS A 231 -10.88 0.23 9.66
N LYS A 232 -11.89 0.95 9.20
CA LYS A 232 -12.34 2.18 9.83
C LYS A 232 -12.95 1.81 11.18
N ASN A 233 -12.23 2.10 12.27
CA ASN A 233 -12.83 2.12 13.60
C ASN A 233 -13.35 3.54 13.84
N ASP A 234 -14.45 3.88 13.16
CA ASP A 234 -15.17 5.15 13.31
C ASP A 234 -16.09 5.16 14.56
N LEU A 235 -15.89 4.17 15.42
CA LEU A 235 -16.80 3.74 16.47
C LEU A 235 -16.42 4.41 17.80
N SER A 236 -17.40 4.88 18.57
CA SER A 236 -17.14 5.28 19.96
C SER A 236 -16.91 4.03 20.80
N GLY A 237 -15.93 4.06 21.69
CA GLY A 237 -15.55 2.92 22.51
C GLY A 237 -14.04 2.76 22.65
N ILE A 238 -13.66 1.63 23.24
CA ILE A 238 -12.27 1.26 23.46
C ILE A 238 -12.04 -0.04 22.72
N THR A 239 -11.04 -0.08 21.85
CA THR A 239 -10.53 -1.32 21.26
C THR A 239 -9.03 -1.41 21.43
N GLY A 240 -8.54 -2.61 21.63
CA GLY A 240 -7.11 -2.85 21.70
C GLY A 240 -6.75 -4.24 21.22
N SER A 241 -5.45 -4.42 21.01
CA SER A 241 -4.89 -5.74 20.74
C SER A 241 -3.49 -5.88 21.31
N ILE A 242 -3.15 -7.12 21.65
CA ILE A 242 -1.82 -7.55 22.01
C ILE A 242 -1.38 -8.58 20.99
N ASP A 243 -0.19 -8.39 20.44
CA ASP A 243 0.45 -9.24 19.45
C ASP A 243 1.81 -9.67 20.01
N ALA A 244 1.96 -10.96 20.27
CA ALA A 244 3.21 -11.53 20.75
C ALA A 244 3.69 -12.61 19.76
N THR A 245 4.89 -12.45 19.22
CA THR A 245 5.50 -13.43 18.32
C THR A 245 6.84 -13.87 18.86
N ALA A 246 7.03 -15.18 18.98
CA ALA A 246 8.32 -15.79 19.26
C ALA A 246 8.77 -16.59 18.03
N GLY A 247 9.98 -16.34 17.54
CA GLY A 247 10.49 -17.03 16.36
C GLY A 247 12.00 -17.06 16.29
N THR A 248 12.53 -18.01 15.50
CA THR A 248 13.98 -18.27 15.41
C THR A 248 14.78 -17.17 14.70
N ARG A 249 14.09 -16.29 13.97
CA ARG A 249 14.69 -15.16 13.21
C ARG A 249 14.13 -13.80 13.58
N TYR A 250 12.93 -13.76 14.14
CA TYR A 250 12.21 -12.55 14.47
C TYR A 250 11.28 -12.82 15.65
N SER A 251 11.24 -11.89 16.58
CA SER A 251 10.32 -11.90 17.71
C SER A 251 9.81 -10.49 17.98
N ASN A 252 8.57 -10.36 18.45
CA ASN A 252 7.99 -9.07 18.79
C ASN A 252 6.98 -9.17 19.94
N LEU A 253 6.73 -8.02 20.56
CA LEU A 253 5.61 -7.78 21.43
C LEU A 253 5.06 -6.40 21.09
N ASN A 254 3.84 -6.34 20.57
CA ASN A 254 3.19 -5.08 20.21
C ASN A 254 1.86 -4.97 20.93
N THR A 255 1.54 -3.75 21.31
CA THR A 255 0.28 -3.39 21.94
C THR A 255 -0.30 -2.19 21.22
N ASN A 256 -1.62 -2.21 21.00
CA ASN A 256 -2.33 -1.06 20.47
C ASN A 256 -3.61 -0.85 21.26
N LEU A 257 -3.93 0.43 21.47
CA LEU A 257 -5.13 0.89 22.13
C LEU A 257 -5.69 2.06 21.33
N THR A 258 -6.98 1.98 21.01
CA THR A 258 -7.73 3.04 20.37
C THR A 258 -8.93 3.37 21.26
N ILE A 259 -9.00 4.61 21.70
CA ILE A 259 -10.08 5.14 22.51
C ILE A 259 -10.77 6.23 21.68
N ARG A 260 -12.08 6.15 21.55
CA ARG A 260 -12.86 7.23 20.93
C ARG A 260 -14.06 7.56 21.79
N ARG A 261 -14.19 8.83 22.17
CA ARG A 261 -15.31 9.34 22.98
C ARG A 261 -15.78 10.67 22.41
N GLY A 262 -16.95 10.67 21.77
CA GLY A 262 -17.53 11.87 21.16
C GLY A 262 -16.66 12.44 20.04
N LYS A 263 -16.19 13.68 20.21
CA LYS A 263 -15.33 14.40 19.25
C LYS A 263 -13.86 13.99 19.32
N LEU A 264 -13.45 13.34 20.41
CA LEU A 264 -12.07 12.98 20.72
C LEU A 264 -11.76 11.53 20.32
N GLY A 265 -10.68 11.33 19.57
CA GLY A 265 -10.06 10.04 19.30
C GLY A 265 -8.60 10.04 19.77
N ILE A 266 -8.18 8.98 20.45
CA ILE A 266 -6.80 8.74 20.88
C ILE A 266 -6.40 7.36 20.38
N THR A 267 -5.25 7.29 19.72
CA THR A 267 -4.60 6.04 19.33
C THR A 267 -3.24 5.99 20.00
N SER A 268 -2.93 4.85 20.60
CA SER A 268 -1.64 4.57 21.22
C SER A 268 -1.16 3.22 20.74
N GLU A 269 0.10 3.16 20.34
CA GLU A 269 0.77 1.92 19.98
C GLU A 269 2.15 1.93 20.62
N ALA A 270 2.52 0.81 21.23
CA ALA A 270 3.86 0.62 21.75
C ALA A 270 4.28 -0.82 21.52
N GLY A 271 5.53 -1.02 21.13
CA GLY A 271 6.03 -2.35 20.85
C GLY A 271 7.53 -2.47 20.95
N SER A 272 7.98 -3.72 20.99
CA SER A 272 9.36 -4.11 20.92
C SER A 272 9.53 -5.21 19.88
N TYR A 273 10.68 -5.24 19.23
CA TYR A 273 11.00 -6.25 18.24
C TYR A 273 12.48 -6.59 18.30
N ALA A 274 12.80 -7.83 17.93
CA ALA A 274 14.16 -8.32 17.81
C ALA A 274 14.27 -9.23 16.59
N HIS A 275 15.43 -9.22 15.94
CA HIS A 275 15.73 -10.06 14.80
C HIS A 275 17.15 -10.60 14.86
N TYR A 276 17.35 -11.76 14.24
CA TYR A 276 18.66 -12.39 14.12
C TYR A 276 18.82 -13.10 12.78
N ASN A 277 19.83 -12.69 12.02
CA ASN A 277 20.13 -13.20 10.70
C ASN A 277 21.60 -13.63 10.57
N ARG A 278 21.82 -14.63 9.72
CA ARG A 278 23.16 -15.12 9.36
C ARG A 278 23.25 -15.22 7.86
N SER A 279 24.40 -14.84 7.32
CA SER A 279 24.73 -15.07 5.92
C SER A 279 26.17 -15.55 5.76
N ARG A 280 26.42 -16.22 4.64
CA ARG A 280 27.76 -16.50 4.13
C ARG A 280 27.84 -15.96 2.72
N GLY A 281 28.98 -15.41 2.35
CA GLY A 281 29.21 -14.92 1.00
C GLY A 281 30.55 -15.35 0.46
N SER A 282 30.66 -15.34 -0.86
CA SER A 282 31.91 -15.48 -1.58
C SER A 282 31.94 -14.53 -2.77
N LEU A 283 33.08 -13.90 -3.01
CA LEU A 283 33.34 -13.09 -4.20
C LEU A 283 34.50 -13.73 -4.94
N ASN A 284 34.32 -14.06 -6.22
CA ASN A 284 35.41 -14.43 -7.11
C ASN A 284 35.44 -13.44 -8.27
N ARG A 285 36.59 -12.82 -8.50
CA ARG A 285 36.78 -11.84 -9.58
C ARG A 285 38.07 -12.15 -10.34
N THR A 286 37.94 -12.21 -11.67
CA THR A 286 39.04 -12.20 -12.62
C THR A 286 39.17 -10.79 -13.19
N ASP A 287 40.32 -10.17 -13.06
CA ASP A 287 40.67 -8.95 -13.78
C ASP A 287 41.50 -9.35 -15.01
N PHE A 288 41.12 -8.86 -16.19
CA PHE A 288 41.87 -9.04 -17.43
C PHE A 288 42.86 -7.88 -17.55
N LEU A 289 44.15 -8.21 -17.49
CA LEU A 289 45.25 -7.26 -17.53
C LEU A 289 45.83 -7.20 -18.96
N PRO A 290 46.65 -6.19 -19.28
CA PRO A 290 47.40 -6.16 -20.53
C PRO A 290 48.22 -7.44 -20.75
N GLU A 291 48.63 -7.69 -22.00
CA GLU A 291 49.48 -8.83 -22.38
C GLU A 291 48.86 -10.22 -22.08
N ASN A 292 47.52 -10.32 -22.10
CA ASN A 292 46.77 -11.55 -21.77
C ASN A 292 47.03 -12.10 -20.36
N GLN A 293 47.51 -11.26 -19.45
CA GLN A 293 47.68 -11.61 -18.04
C GLN A 293 46.34 -11.51 -17.30
N THR A 294 46.22 -12.20 -16.16
CA THR A 294 45.03 -12.09 -15.31
C THR A 294 45.41 -11.93 -13.84
N ALA A 295 44.57 -11.22 -13.10
CA ALA A 295 44.59 -11.24 -11.65
C ALA A 295 43.30 -11.86 -11.10
N GLN A 296 43.40 -12.53 -9.96
CA GLN A 296 42.32 -13.26 -9.32
C GLN A 296 42.13 -12.74 -7.90
N LEU A 297 40.91 -12.32 -7.56
CA LEU A 297 40.50 -12.02 -6.20
C LEU A 297 39.47 -13.07 -5.77
N SER A 298 39.76 -13.79 -4.68
CA SER A 298 38.81 -14.64 -3.99
C SER A 298 38.59 -14.14 -2.57
N GLN A 299 37.34 -13.89 -2.21
CA GLN A 299 36.96 -13.52 -0.85
C GLN A 299 35.88 -14.46 -0.33
N GLN A 300 35.97 -14.82 0.94
CA GLN A 300 34.95 -15.55 1.67
C GLN A 300 34.55 -14.74 2.89
N ASN A 301 33.24 -14.66 3.15
CA ASN A 301 32.72 -13.85 4.24
C ASN A 301 31.67 -14.63 5.02
N SER A 302 31.64 -14.46 6.34
CA SER A 302 30.52 -14.86 7.16
C SER A 302 30.06 -13.70 8.04
N ARG A 303 28.76 -13.44 8.04
CA ARG A 303 28.15 -12.34 8.79
C ARG A 303 27.06 -12.84 9.71
N ARG A 304 27.04 -12.32 10.94
CA ARG A 304 25.92 -12.43 11.86
C ARG A 304 25.43 -11.02 12.16
N ASN A 305 24.12 -10.83 12.08
CA ASN A 305 23.48 -9.55 12.38
C ASN A 305 22.33 -9.80 13.36
N GLY A 306 22.30 -9.02 14.43
CA GLY A 306 21.22 -9.04 15.40
C GLY A 306 20.83 -7.61 15.74
N GLY A 307 19.54 -7.36 15.88
CA GLY A 307 19.05 -6.02 16.16
C GLY A 307 17.67 -6.06 16.77
N GLY A 308 17.26 -4.92 17.30
CA GLY A 308 15.96 -4.76 17.89
C GLY A 308 15.70 -3.31 18.26
N GLY A 309 14.45 -3.01 18.56
CA GLY A 309 14.05 -1.66 18.91
C GLY A 309 12.84 -1.67 19.80
N VAL A 310 12.63 -0.53 20.44
CA VAL A 310 11.37 -0.17 21.07
C VAL A 310 10.82 1.03 20.33
N TYR A 311 9.52 1.00 20.07
CA TYR A 311 8.86 2.09 19.36
C TYR A 311 7.57 2.45 20.06
N ALA A 312 7.17 3.71 19.90
CA ALA A 312 5.91 4.22 20.38
C ALA A 312 5.29 5.17 19.36
N ARG A 313 3.96 5.13 19.29
CA ARG A 313 3.15 6.07 18.53
C ARG A 313 2.01 6.56 19.39
N LEU A 314 1.77 7.87 19.31
CA LEU A 314 0.59 8.51 19.86
C LEU A 314 -0.10 9.28 18.74
N GLY A 315 -1.39 9.09 18.58
CA GLY A 315 -2.23 9.84 17.66
C GLY A 315 -3.40 10.45 18.44
N PHE A 316 -3.64 11.73 18.19
CA PHE A 316 -4.74 12.49 18.76
C PHE A 316 -5.56 13.06 17.62
N ASP A 317 -6.86 12.86 17.68
CA ASP A 317 -7.77 13.45 16.74
C ASP A 317 -8.92 14.16 17.45
N TYR A 318 -9.30 15.33 16.96
CA TYR A 318 -10.36 16.12 17.55
C TYR A 318 -11.23 16.78 16.49
N ASP A 319 -12.53 16.52 16.54
CA ASP A 319 -13.51 17.24 15.73
C ASP A 319 -13.85 18.57 16.43
N LEU A 320 -13.19 19.66 16.05
CA LEU A 320 -13.45 21.01 16.59
C LEU A 320 -14.95 21.36 16.41
N THR A 321 -15.42 21.19 15.18
CA THR A 321 -16.82 21.39 14.76
C THR A 321 -17.28 20.22 13.88
N GLU A 322 -18.48 20.28 13.30
CA GLU A 322 -18.93 19.28 12.30
C GLU A 322 -18.22 19.41 10.95
N LYS A 323 -17.55 20.56 10.72
CA LYS A 323 -16.83 20.89 9.50
C LYS A 323 -15.31 20.91 9.70
N ASP A 324 -14.83 21.03 10.93
CA ASP A 324 -13.42 21.23 11.25
C ASP A 324 -12.86 20.05 12.05
N ALA A 325 -11.80 19.44 11.55
CA ALA A 325 -11.09 18.34 12.22
C ALA A 325 -9.59 18.61 12.28
N VAL A 326 -9.01 18.33 13.45
CA VAL A 326 -7.57 18.37 13.69
C VAL A 326 -7.08 16.96 13.99
N THR A 327 -5.92 16.61 13.43
CA THR A 327 -5.17 15.41 13.81
C THR A 327 -3.74 15.79 14.16
N LEU A 328 -3.20 15.14 15.17
CA LEU A 328 -1.81 15.26 15.61
C LEU A 328 -1.26 13.85 15.84
N GLY A 329 -0.01 13.62 15.45
CA GLY A 329 0.63 12.34 15.64
C GLY A 329 2.10 12.50 16.00
N ALA A 330 2.56 11.69 16.95
CA ALA A 330 3.95 11.56 17.34
C ALA A 330 4.40 10.11 17.19
N TYR A 331 5.63 9.91 16.71
CA TYR A 331 6.24 8.61 16.56
C TYR A 331 7.70 8.65 17.01
N THR A 332 8.15 7.57 17.64
CA THR A 332 9.57 7.35 17.91
C THR A 332 9.93 5.88 17.78
N ASP A 333 11.13 5.60 17.28
CA ASP A 333 11.75 4.28 17.28
C ASP A 333 13.19 4.40 17.77
N LEU A 334 13.56 3.55 18.71
CA LEU A 334 14.89 3.47 19.31
C LEU A 334 15.55 2.17 18.87
N TYR A 335 15.95 2.13 17.60
CA TYR A 335 16.57 0.95 17.03
C TYR A 335 18.05 0.84 17.41
N ARG A 336 18.46 -0.39 17.74
CA ARG A 336 19.86 -0.76 17.97
C ARG A 336 20.20 -2.07 17.26
N SER A 337 21.42 -2.16 16.76
CA SER A 337 21.93 -3.42 16.23
C SER A 337 23.40 -3.65 16.49
N ALA A 338 23.79 -4.91 16.36
CA ALA A 338 25.14 -5.40 16.36
C ALA A 338 25.36 -6.31 15.16
N SER A 339 26.59 -6.34 14.66
CA SER A 339 26.99 -7.34 13.69
C SER A 339 28.43 -7.75 13.86
N THR A 340 28.71 -9.00 13.51
CA THR A 340 30.07 -9.49 13.34
C THR A 340 30.23 -9.99 11.92
N GLN A 341 31.41 -9.75 11.36
CA GLN A 341 31.75 -10.15 10.01
C GLN A 341 33.19 -10.67 10.03
N HIS A 342 33.39 -11.85 9.47
CA HIS A 342 34.70 -12.46 9.27
C HIS A 342 34.93 -12.58 7.77
N LEU A 343 35.92 -11.85 7.25
CA LEU A 343 36.30 -11.83 5.85
C LEU A 343 37.67 -12.46 5.69
N TYR A 344 37.80 -13.40 4.75
CA TYR A 344 39.06 -13.90 4.26
C TYR A 344 39.24 -13.44 2.81
N SER A 345 40.41 -12.93 2.46
CA SER A 345 40.70 -12.39 1.14
C SER A 345 42.04 -12.92 0.64
N THR A 346 42.04 -13.42 -0.60
CA THR A 346 43.25 -13.82 -1.33
C THR A 346 43.23 -13.13 -2.69
N TYR A 347 44.32 -12.45 -3.02
CA TYR A 347 44.55 -11.83 -4.32
C TYR A 347 45.84 -12.39 -4.92
N VAL A 348 45.76 -12.80 -6.18
CA VAL A 348 46.87 -13.39 -6.94
C VAL A 348 46.97 -12.66 -8.28
N ALA A 349 48.13 -12.09 -8.58
CA ALA A 349 48.48 -11.50 -9.86
C ALA A 349 49.92 -11.92 -10.22
N PRO A 350 50.38 -11.75 -11.47
CA PRO A 350 51.66 -12.28 -11.94
C PRO A 350 52.88 -11.91 -11.08
N LEU A 351 52.88 -10.71 -10.50
CA LEU A 351 53.93 -10.20 -9.62
C LEU A 351 53.44 -9.79 -8.23
N SER A 352 52.23 -10.19 -7.83
CA SER A 352 51.63 -9.78 -6.55
C SER A 352 50.80 -10.89 -5.92
N PHE A 353 51.10 -11.21 -4.66
CA PHE A 353 50.30 -12.10 -3.82
C PHE A 353 49.94 -11.36 -2.54
N ASP A 354 48.65 -11.36 -2.18
CA ASP A 354 48.15 -10.63 -1.02
C ASP A 354 47.03 -11.45 -0.36
N GLN A 355 47.26 -11.87 0.89
CA GLN A 355 46.33 -12.67 1.66
C GLN A 355 46.18 -12.12 3.08
N PHE A 356 44.93 -11.98 3.54
CA PHE A 356 44.61 -11.50 4.88
C PHE A 356 43.24 -12.01 5.36
N ALA A 357 43.06 -11.99 6.68
CA ALA A 357 41.76 -12.12 7.33
C ALA A 357 41.37 -10.79 8.00
N ARG A 358 40.07 -10.48 8.05
CA ARG A 358 39.51 -9.30 8.73
C ARG A 358 38.33 -9.69 9.60
N ASP A 359 38.38 -9.22 10.84
CA ASP A 359 37.29 -9.26 11.78
C ASP A 359 36.70 -7.86 11.90
N ILE A 360 35.47 -7.69 11.41
CA ILE A 360 34.74 -6.43 11.52
C ILE A 360 33.63 -6.61 12.54
N ARG A 361 33.71 -5.87 13.64
CA ARG A 361 32.77 -5.92 14.74
C ARG A 361 32.06 -4.59 14.90
N ARG A 362 30.73 -4.63 14.86
CA ARG A 362 29.83 -3.56 15.31
C ARG A 362 29.21 -4.03 16.62
N PRO A 363 29.71 -3.59 17.80
CA PRO A 363 29.18 -4.04 19.09
C PRO A 363 27.70 -3.65 19.29
N TRP A 364 27.05 -4.17 20.32
CA TRP A 364 25.66 -3.79 20.61
C TRP A 364 25.55 -2.30 20.91
N GLY A 365 24.62 -1.62 20.24
CA GLY A 365 24.48 -0.16 20.30
C GLY A 365 25.46 0.60 19.41
N ALA A 366 26.33 -0.09 18.67
CA ALA A 366 27.23 0.54 17.71
C ALA A 366 26.47 1.14 16.53
N ASN A 367 25.37 0.49 16.13
CA ASN A 367 24.35 1.09 15.29
C ASN A 367 23.20 1.54 16.19
N TRP A 368 23.00 2.84 16.35
CA TRP A 368 21.91 3.43 17.13
C TRP A 368 21.19 4.49 16.30
N TRP A 369 19.92 4.22 15.97
CA TRP A 369 19.12 5.01 15.03
C TRP A 369 17.85 5.54 15.71
N PRO A 370 17.94 6.54 16.61
CA PRO A 370 16.75 7.18 17.15
C PRO A 370 16.04 7.99 16.06
N GLU A 371 14.76 7.70 15.87
CA GLU A 371 13.84 8.49 15.05
C GLU A 371 12.80 9.17 15.93
N PHE A 372 12.45 10.39 15.55
CA PHE A 372 11.34 11.14 16.10
C PHE A 372 10.61 11.89 14.99
N SER A 373 9.31 11.64 14.88
CA SER A 373 8.46 12.29 13.88
C SER A 373 7.22 12.90 14.51
N LEU A 374 6.89 14.12 14.11
CA LEU A 374 5.66 14.82 14.44
C LEU A 374 4.89 15.12 13.17
N ASN A 375 3.60 14.83 13.15
CA ASN A 375 2.73 15.21 12.05
C ASN A 375 1.45 15.85 12.58
N GLY A 376 0.86 16.71 11.76
CA GLY A 376 -0.42 17.34 12.05
C GLY A 376 -1.21 17.63 10.79
N SER A 377 -2.53 17.69 10.92
CA SER A 377 -3.42 18.13 9.87
C SER A 377 -4.57 18.95 10.41
N TYR A 378 -5.00 19.92 9.62
CA TYR A 378 -6.29 20.58 9.76
C TYR A 378 -7.11 20.37 8.49
N THR A 379 -8.35 19.91 8.63
CA THR A 379 -9.28 19.74 7.50
C THR A 379 -10.55 20.53 7.77
N HIS A 380 -10.90 21.41 6.81
CA HIS A 380 -12.19 22.07 6.75
C HIS A 380 -13.04 21.43 5.65
N THR A 381 -14.21 20.90 6.01
CA THR A 381 -15.19 20.31 5.10
C THR A 381 -16.34 21.29 4.87
N PHE A 382 -16.38 21.92 3.70
CA PHE A 382 -17.47 22.81 3.31
C PHE A 382 -18.77 22.01 3.09
N LYS A 383 -18.66 20.92 2.31
CA LYS A 383 -19.72 19.96 1.95
C LYS A 383 -19.07 18.57 1.76
N PRO A 384 -19.85 17.47 1.72
CA PRO A 384 -19.27 16.15 1.42
C PRO A 384 -18.42 16.19 0.14
N LYS A 385 -17.17 15.71 0.21
CA LYS A 385 -16.16 15.75 -0.88
C LYS A 385 -15.66 17.15 -1.28
N HIS A 386 -16.12 18.21 -0.63
CA HIS A 386 -15.62 19.58 -0.80
C HIS A 386 -14.83 20.00 0.43
N GLU A 387 -13.51 19.98 0.32
CA GLU A 387 -12.63 20.06 1.48
C GLU A 387 -11.35 20.86 1.19
N LEU A 388 -10.91 21.62 2.18
CA LEU A 388 -9.57 22.19 2.26
C LEU A 388 -8.79 21.46 3.35
N SER A 389 -7.51 21.19 3.14
CA SER A 389 -6.67 20.56 4.15
C SER A 389 -5.26 21.11 4.16
N LEU A 390 -4.82 21.49 5.36
CA LEU A 390 -3.47 21.89 5.69
C LEU A 390 -2.79 20.76 6.46
N LEU A 391 -1.55 20.50 6.11
CA LEU A 391 -0.86 19.25 6.37
C LEU A 391 0.60 19.62 6.70
N ALA A 392 1.14 19.13 7.82
CA ALA A 392 2.51 19.45 8.27
C ALA A 392 3.22 18.24 8.89
N LEU A 393 4.49 18.00 8.51
CA LEU A 393 5.33 16.91 9.00
C LEU A 393 6.69 17.48 9.40
N GLN A 394 7.20 17.03 10.54
CA GLN A 394 8.59 17.19 10.94
C GLN A 394 9.16 15.82 11.24
N ASN A 395 10.25 15.44 10.58
CA ASN A 395 11.02 14.26 10.91
C ASN A 395 12.43 14.63 11.39
N TYR A 396 12.91 13.89 12.38
CA TYR A 396 14.28 13.93 12.86
C TYR A 396 14.79 12.51 13.03
N VAL A 397 15.86 12.18 12.33
CA VAL A 397 16.56 10.91 12.51
C VAL A 397 17.99 11.21 12.84
N SER A 398 18.52 10.57 13.88
CA SER A 398 19.97 10.51 14.06
C SER A 398 20.42 9.07 13.87
N ASN A 399 21.63 8.90 13.37
CA ASN A 399 22.26 7.61 13.23
C ASN A 399 23.68 7.73 13.76
N THR A 400 24.05 6.85 14.69
CA THR A 400 25.44 6.56 15.00
C THR A 400 25.75 5.15 14.50
N SER A 401 26.84 5.01 13.74
CA SER A 401 27.37 3.73 13.26
C SER A 401 28.84 3.63 13.62
N ILE A 402 29.16 2.69 14.51
CA ILE A 402 30.53 2.43 14.97
C ILE A 402 30.95 1.04 14.50
N TYR A 403 32.19 0.91 14.05
CA TYR A 403 32.79 -0.40 13.82
C TYR A 403 34.24 -0.40 14.27
N ASN A 404 34.70 -1.59 14.62
CA ASN A 404 36.11 -1.91 14.78
C ASN A 404 36.47 -2.96 13.74
N LEU A 405 37.66 -2.84 13.18
CA LEU A 405 38.22 -3.74 12.19
C LEU A 405 39.61 -4.12 12.65
N ASP A 406 39.83 -5.42 12.80
CA ASP A 406 41.15 -5.99 13.00
C ASP A 406 41.50 -6.82 11.77
N GLN A 407 42.65 -6.55 11.15
CA GLN A 407 43.20 -7.34 10.05
C GLN A 407 44.42 -8.10 10.52
N THR A 408 44.51 -9.34 10.08
CA THR A 408 45.66 -10.21 10.33
C THR A 408 46.17 -10.82 9.04
N ARG A 409 47.49 -10.97 8.94
CA ARG A 409 48.16 -11.73 7.88
C ARG A 409 48.76 -13.02 8.43
N PRO A 410 48.85 -14.08 7.60
CA PRO A 410 49.69 -15.23 7.94
C PRO A 410 51.10 -14.77 8.33
N GLU A 411 51.67 -15.35 9.37
CA GLU A 411 53.05 -15.12 9.86
C GLU A 411 53.37 -13.74 10.45
N GLN A 412 52.57 -12.69 10.18
CA GLN A 412 52.80 -11.32 10.68
C GLN A 412 51.89 -10.91 11.84
N GLY A 413 50.82 -11.66 12.12
CA GLY A 413 49.84 -11.29 13.15
C GLY A 413 48.98 -10.10 12.70
N PHE A 414 48.68 -9.17 13.61
CA PHE A 414 47.97 -7.93 13.25
C PHE A 414 48.86 -7.05 12.39
N ASP A 415 48.40 -6.69 11.21
CA ASP A 415 49.11 -5.76 10.31
C ASP A 415 48.31 -4.47 10.05
N TYR A 416 47.02 -4.46 10.40
CA TYR A 416 46.17 -3.28 10.29
C TYR A 416 44.99 -3.32 11.27
N ARG A 417 44.73 -2.21 11.96
CA ARG A 417 43.55 -2.05 12.81
C ARG A 417 42.92 -0.69 12.59
N GLU A 418 41.59 -0.66 12.66
CA GLU A 418 40.81 0.55 12.43
C GLU A 418 39.57 0.62 13.31
N THR A 419 39.22 1.83 13.71
CA THR A 419 37.90 2.15 14.25
C THR A 419 37.26 3.25 13.41
N GLY A 420 35.99 3.06 13.07
CA GLY A 420 35.20 4.03 12.34
C GLY A 420 33.99 4.44 13.14
N ASN A 421 33.68 5.73 13.13
CA ASN A 421 32.51 6.31 13.76
C ASN A 421 31.84 7.26 12.75
N ASN A 422 30.60 6.95 12.39
CA ASN A 422 29.74 7.82 11.61
C ASN A 422 28.63 8.36 12.49
N ARG A 423 28.48 9.69 12.57
CA ARG A 423 27.33 10.35 13.18
C ARG A 423 26.60 11.13 12.12
N SER A 424 25.39 10.71 11.77
CA SER A 424 24.54 11.44 10.85
C SER A 424 23.25 11.93 11.50
N ARG A 425 22.72 13.01 10.94
CA ARG A 425 21.49 13.68 11.37
C ARG A 425 20.72 14.09 10.13
N SER A 426 19.45 13.69 10.10
CA SER A 426 18.47 14.00 9.06
C SER A 426 17.38 14.85 9.68
N ARG A 427 17.08 15.99 9.05
CA ARG A 427 15.93 16.83 9.38
C ARG A 427 15.11 17.04 8.13
N GLU A 428 13.82 16.81 8.24
CA GLU A 428 12.90 16.95 7.12
C GLU A 428 11.63 17.65 7.58
N THR A 429 11.22 18.68 6.85
CA THR A 429 10.00 19.45 7.10
C THR A 429 9.14 19.44 5.85
N THR A 430 7.86 19.12 6.00
CA THR A 430 6.88 19.16 4.91
C THR A 430 5.73 20.05 5.26
N LEU A 431 5.29 20.83 4.29
CA LEU A 431 4.00 21.52 4.32
C LEU A 431 3.23 21.19 3.04
N GLN A 432 1.94 20.90 3.17
CA GLN A 432 1.06 20.60 2.04
C GLN A 432 -0.30 21.27 2.22
N LEU A 433 -0.84 21.72 1.09
CA LEU A 433 -2.18 22.28 0.96
C LEU A 433 -2.94 21.49 -0.10
N ASP A 434 -4.06 20.89 0.30
CA ASP A 434 -4.95 20.10 -0.56
C ASP A 434 -6.33 20.75 -0.61
N TYR A 435 -6.84 21.02 -1.81
CA TYR A 435 -8.21 21.46 -2.04
C TYR A 435 -8.92 20.49 -3.00
N THR A 436 -10.14 20.09 -2.65
CA THR A 436 -10.98 19.25 -3.48
C THR A 436 -12.37 19.85 -3.57
N GLN A 437 -12.92 19.96 -4.78
CA GLN A 437 -14.24 20.53 -5.03
C GLN A 437 -14.98 19.69 -6.08
N PRO A 438 -16.16 19.12 -5.76
CA PRO A 438 -17.08 18.64 -6.78
C PRO A 438 -17.66 19.86 -7.51
N ILE A 439 -17.48 19.94 -8.83
CA ILE A 439 -18.11 21.01 -9.62
C ILE A 439 -19.58 20.64 -9.84
N ASP A 440 -19.86 19.36 -10.12
CA ASP A 440 -21.19 18.78 -10.20
C ASP A 440 -21.19 17.31 -9.72
N SER A 441 -22.23 16.53 -10.06
CA SER A 441 -22.37 15.12 -9.66
C SER A 441 -21.45 14.16 -10.42
N THR A 442 -20.87 14.60 -11.52
CA THR A 442 -20.02 13.82 -12.43
C THR A 442 -18.59 14.35 -12.52
N SER A 443 -18.31 15.57 -12.06
CA SER A 443 -16.99 16.20 -12.15
C SER A 443 -16.38 16.58 -10.79
N MET A 444 -15.06 16.48 -10.71
CA MET A 444 -14.28 16.79 -9.49
C MET A 444 -12.98 17.50 -9.85
N LEU A 445 -12.74 18.63 -9.20
CA LEU A 445 -11.49 19.39 -9.26
C LEU A 445 -10.66 19.12 -8.00
N GLU A 446 -9.37 18.85 -8.19
CA GLU A 446 -8.39 18.73 -7.12
C GLU A 446 -7.24 19.71 -7.41
N LEU A 447 -6.88 20.54 -6.44
CA LEU A 447 -5.76 21.47 -6.50
C LEU A 447 -4.87 21.25 -5.29
N GLY A 448 -3.57 21.50 -5.41
CA GLY A 448 -2.72 21.54 -4.24
C GLY A 448 -1.32 22.05 -4.47
N ALA A 449 -0.64 22.26 -3.35
CA ALA A 449 0.73 22.73 -3.29
C ALA A 449 1.47 21.95 -2.19
N LYS A 450 2.75 21.67 -2.41
CA LYS A 450 3.59 20.93 -1.45
C LYS A 450 5.00 21.49 -1.44
N THR A 451 5.59 21.59 -0.25
CA THR A 451 7.01 21.89 -0.09
C THR A 451 7.66 20.89 0.87
N ILE A 452 8.89 20.51 0.54
CA ILE A 452 9.71 19.56 1.28
C ILE A 452 11.08 20.22 1.46
N LEU A 453 11.49 20.41 2.71
CA LEU A 453 12.78 20.98 3.09
C LEU A 453 13.58 19.91 3.81
N ARG A 454 14.77 19.59 3.31
CA ARG A 454 15.65 18.56 3.86
C ARG A 454 16.99 19.13 4.20
N ASN A 455 17.51 18.71 5.35
CA ASN A 455 18.88 18.95 5.77
C ASN A 455 19.47 17.65 6.30
N GLU A 456 20.53 17.17 5.65
CA GLU A 456 21.27 15.96 5.99
C GLU A 456 22.70 16.34 6.33
N GLN A 457 23.17 15.86 7.47
CA GLN A 457 24.54 16.06 7.93
C GLN A 457 25.16 14.72 8.32
N SER A 458 26.45 14.55 8.05
CA SER A 458 27.20 13.37 8.48
C SER A 458 28.61 13.77 8.84
N ASP A 459 29.06 13.31 10.00
CA ASP A 459 30.43 13.42 10.47
C ASP A 459 31.01 12.01 10.60
N TYR A 460 31.87 11.67 9.65
CA TYR A 460 32.49 10.36 9.53
C TYR A 460 33.98 10.44 9.86
N ARG A 461 34.40 9.74 10.90
CA ARG A 461 35.78 9.74 11.40
C ARG A 461 36.34 8.32 11.36
N ILE A 462 37.47 8.15 10.70
CA ILE A 462 38.25 6.91 10.73
C ILE A 462 39.53 7.15 11.52
N SER A 463 39.83 6.27 12.46
CA SER A 463 41.14 6.21 13.11
C SER A 463 41.79 4.85 12.87
N ALA A 464 43.08 4.84 12.59
CA ALA A 464 43.87 3.62 12.36
C ALA A 464 44.97 3.49 13.41
N ASP A 465 45.31 2.26 13.77
CA ASP A 465 46.44 1.95 14.64
C ASP A 465 47.68 1.70 13.77
N SER A 466 48.76 2.43 14.02
CA SER A 466 50.06 2.24 13.37
C SER A 466 50.82 1.03 13.88
N LEU A 467 50.32 0.36 14.93
CA LEU A 467 50.94 -0.81 15.56
C LEU A 467 52.34 -0.54 16.15
N ASP A 468 52.66 0.73 16.36
CA ASP A 468 53.88 1.25 16.98
C ASP A 468 53.76 1.39 18.51
N GLY A 469 52.66 0.91 19.09
CA GLY A 469 52.33 1.08 20.52
C GLY A 469 51.66 2.41 20.86
N GLY A 470 51.48 3.32 19.89
CA GLY A 470 50.84 4.62 20.09
C GLY A 470 49.32 4.65 19.99
N GLY A 471 48.70 3.53 19.61
CA GLY A 471 47.24 3.35 19.51
C GLY A 471 46.60 4.04 18.30
N PHE A 472 45.27 4.15 18.33
CA PHE A 472 44.48 4.68 17.21
C PHE A 472 44.66 6.20 17.03
N ARG A 473 44.99 6.62 15.81
CA ARG A 473 45.13 8.02 15.39
C ARG A 473 44.17 8.32 14.23
N LEU A 474 43.59 9.52 14.23
CA LEU A 474 42.69 9.95 13.15
C LEU A 474 43.40 9.90 11.80
N VAL A 475 42.69 9.45 10.76
CA VAL A 475 43.16 9.44 9.37
C VAL A 475 42.36 10.51 8.60
N PRO A 476 42.89 11.75 8.47
CA PRO A 476 42.15 12.85 7.85
C PRO A 476 41.73 12.57 6.41
N SER A 477 42.60 11.90 5.62
CA SER A 477 42.32 11.55 4.22
C SER A 477 41.15 10.58 4.02
N ARG A 478 40.69 9.93 5.09
CA ARG A 478 39.57 8.98 5.07
C ARG A 478 38.42 9.37 6.00
N SER A 479 38.51 10.53 6.61
CA SER A 479 37.43 11.13 7.39
C SER A 479 36.72 12.15 6.53
N ASN A 480 35.43 12.38 6.74
CA ASN A 480 34.73 13.44 6.04
C ASN A 480 33.58 14.02 6.87
N GLU A 481 33.32 15.30 6.65
CA GLU A 481 32.12 15.97 7.13
C GLU A 481 31.34 16.50 5.92
N PHE A 482 30.04 16.29 5.98
CA PHE A 482 29.14 16.51 4.86
C PHE A 482 27.89 17.23 5.34
N ASN A 483 27.43 18.18 4.53
CA ASN A 483 26.18 18.91 4.71
C ASN A 483 25.42 18.98 3.38
N TYR A 484 24.12 18.68 3.41
CA TYR A 484 23.27 18.67 2.23
C TYR A 484 21.89 19.19 2.51
N GLN A 485 21.44 20.03 1.60
CA GLN A 485 20.13 20.62 1.58
C GLN A 485 19.43 20.25 0.29
N GLN A 486 18.20 19.76 0.42
CA GLN A 486 17.31 19.56 -0.71
C GLN A 486 15.97 20.21 -0.42
N ASN A 487 15.60 21.17 -1.26
CA ASN A 487 14.29 21.82 -1.20
C ASN A 487 13.50 21.47 -2.46
N VAL A 488 12.27 21.00 -2.26
CA VAL A 488 11.32 20.70 -3.33
C VAL A 488 10.10 21.59 -3.12
N VAL A 489 9.65 22.23 -4.19
CA VAL A 489 8.41 23.02 -4.22
C VAL A 489 7.59 22.56 -5.41
N ALA A 490 6.32 22.21 -5.18
CA ALA A 490 5.45 21.69 -6.20
C ALA A 490 4.04 22.30 -6.14
N GLY A 491 3.43 22.43 -7.31
CA GLY A 491 2.01 22.74 -7.49
C GLY A 491 1.37 21.72 -8.43
N TYR A 492 0.13 21.34 -8.16
CA TYR A 492 -0.59 20.35 -8.96
C TYR A 492 -2.08 20.64 -9.08
N ALA A 493 -2.64 20.16 -10.19
CA ALA A 493 -4.06 20.19 -10.47
C ALA A 493 -4.50 18.88 -11.13
N SER A 494 -5.69 18.40 -10.79
CA SER A 494 -6.35 17.29 -11.49
C SER A 494 -7.84 17.55 -11.64
N TYR A 495 -8.38 17.05 -12.76
CA TYR A 495 -9.79 17.09 -13.11
C TYR A 495 -10.29 15.68 -13.42
N GLY A 496 -11.29 15.24 -12.68
CA GLY A 496 -12.01 13.99 -12.89
C GLY A 496 -13.37 14.24 -13.50
N LEU A 497 -13.78 13.42 -14.45
CA LEU A 497 -15.05 13.51 -15.16
C LEU A 497 -15.65 12.11 -15.40
N ARG A 498 -16.92 11.93 -15.07
CA ARG A 498 -17.68 10.71 -15.34
C ARG A 498 -18.68 10.95 -16.48
N LEU A 499 -18.44 10.34 -17.64
CA LEU A 499 -19.29 10.48 -18.82
C LEU A 499 -20.18 9.23 -19.01
N LEU A 500 -21.42 9.45 -19.44
CA LEU A 500 -22.35 8.39 -19.86
C LEU A 500 -22.51 7.23 -18.85
N LYS A 501 -22.32 7.48 -17.55
CA LYS A 501 -22.32 6.51 -16.43
C LYS A 501 -21.25 5.39 -16.50
N SER A 502 -20.66 5.14 -17.66
CA SER A 502 -19.74 4.02 -17.93
C SER A 502 -18.30 4.45 -18.23
N TYR A 503 -18.07 5.73 -18.57
CA TYR A 503 -16.73 6.26 -18.82
C TYR A 503 -16.27 7.12 -17.65
N SER A 504 -15.02 6.98 -17.25
CA SER A 504 -14.36 7.86 -16.28
C SER A 504 -13.03 8.33 -16.85
N LEU A 505 -12.82 9.64 -16.82
CA LEU A 505 -11.62 10.33 -17.25
C LEU A 505 -11.01 11.05 -16.05
N LYS A 506 -9.71 10.90 -15.83
CA LYS A 506 -8.97 11.68 -14.84
C LYS A 506 -7.69 12.19 -15.48
N ALA A 507 -7.60 13.50 -15.68
CA ALA A 507 -6.42 14.17 -16.19
C ALA A 507 -5.82 15.08 -15.12
N GLY A 508 -4.51 15.21 -15.06
CA GLY A 508 -3.86 16.11 -14.11
C GLY A 508 -2.41 16.37 -14.45
N ALA A 509 -1.85 17.43 -13.88
CA ALA A 509 -0.46 17.80 -14.08
C ALA A 509 0.14 18.36 -12.79
N ARG A 510 1.44 18.15 -12.64
CA ARG A 510 2.25 18.67 -11.55
C ARG A 510 3.49 19.36 -12.09
N VAL A 511 3.82 20.51 -11.52
CA VAL A 511 5.09 21.22 -11.75
C VAL A 511 5.89 21.16 -10.46
N GLU A 512 7.15 20.75 -10.55
CA GLU A 512 8.01 20.56 -9.39
C GLU A 512 9.39 21.19 -9.63
N HIS A 513 9.79 22.10 -8.76
CA HIS A 513 11.11 22.71 -8.74
C HIS A 513 11.96 22.09 -7.63
N THR A 514 13.17 21.65 -7.96
CA THR A 514 14.11 21.05 -7.01
C THR A 514 15.38 21.86 -6.93
N ARG A 515 15.81 22.09 -5.69
CA ARG A 515 17.04 22.77 -5.30
C ARG A 515 17.89 21.81 -4.48
N VAL A 516 19.05 21.41 -4.99
CA VAL A 516 20.02 20.57 -4.27
C VAL A 516 21.32 21.34 -4.03
N ASP A 517 21.75 21.42 -2.78
CA ASP A 517 23.00 22.05 -2.35
C ASP A 517 23.73 21.09 -1.41
N GLY A 518 24.86 20.52 -1.82
CA GLY A 518 25.69 19.66 -0.97
C GLY A 518 27.13 20.14 -0.93
N ASP A 519 27.74 20.14 0.25
CA ASP A 519 29.14 20.50 0.46
C ASP A 519 29.86 19.32 1.13
N PHE A 520 30.94 18.84 0.49
CA PHE A 520 31.79 17.75 0.97
C PHE A 520 33.12 18.34 1.44
N LEU A 521 33.23 18.60 2.75
CA LEU A 521 34.26 19.47 3.31
C LEU A 521 35.68 18.93 3.13
N THR A 522 35.86 17.60 3.17
CA THR A 522 37.22 17.00 3.07
C THR A 522 37.70 16.83 1.62
N SER A 523 36.80 16.79 0.64
CA SER A 523 37.15 16.65 -0.77
C SER A 523 37.06 17.96 -1.56
N SER A 524 36.73 19.08 -0.90
CA SER A 524 36.47 20.39 -1.53
C SER A 524 35.50 20.31 -2.71
N THR A 525 34.61 19.32 -2.72
CA THR A 525 33.66 19.07 -3.80
C THR A 525 32.29 19.60 -3.38
N SER A 526 31.56 20.23 -4.30
CA SER A 526 30.20 20.69 -4.05
C SER A 526 29.24 20.18 -5.11
N VAL A 527 28.02 19.84 -4.70
CA VAL A 527 26.89 19.56 -5.59
C VAL A 527 25.95 20.75 -5.55
N ARG A 528 25.69 21.34 -6.71
CA ARG A 528 24.74 22.45 -6.88
C ARG A 528 23.85 22.12 -8.08
N GLN A 529 22.60 21.74 -7.83
CA GLN A 529 21.65 21.41 -8.90
C GLN A 529 20.35 22.17 -8.73
N ARG A 530 19.78 22.60 -9.85
CA ARG A 530 18.50 23.31 -9.97
C ARG A 530 17.77 22.78 -11.20
N TYR A 531 16.55 22.31 -11.03
CA TYR A 531 15.74 21.86 -12.17
C TYR A 531 14.25 21.92 -11.89
N THR A 532 13.47 22.13 -12.95
CA THR A 532 12.00 22.16 -12.92
C THR A 532 11.46 21.08 -13.84
N ASN A 533 10.56 20.24 -13.33
CA ASN A 533 9.95 19.14 -14.08
C ASN A 533 8.45 19.33 -14.22
N PHE A 534 7.91 18.98 -15.40
CA PHE A 534 6.48 18.89 -15.68
C PHE A 534 6.06 17.42 -15.76
N ILE A 535 5.07 17.04 -14.95
CA ILE A 535 4.67 15.67 -14.66
C ILE A 535 3.17 15.53 -14.98
N PRO A 536 2.80 15.24 -16.25
CA PRO A 536 1.42 14.99 -16.66
C PRO A 536 0.94 13.57 -16.29
N THR A 537 -0.37 13.44 -16.11
CA THR A 537 -1.07 12.18 -15.81
C THR A 537 -2.43 12.15 -16.53
N LEU A 538 -2.79 10.99 -17.07
CA LEU A 538 -4.06 10.76 -17.76
C LEU A 538 -4.52 9.32 -17.49
N ASN A 539 -5.75 9.15 -17.02
CA ASN A 539 -6.37 7.84 -16.84
C ASN A 539 -7.77 7.85 -17.46
N ILE A 540 -8.07 6.83 -18.25
CA ILE A 540 -9.36 6.63 -18.91
C ILE A 540 -9.83 5.23 -18.57
N SER A 541 -11.06 5.07 -18.11
CA SER A 541 -11.66 3.76 -17.88
C SER A 541 -13.06 3.64 -18.43
N ARG A 542 -13.41 2.43 -18.86
CA ARG A 542 -14.75 2.07 -19.30
C ARG A 542 -15.25 0.81 -18.59
N GLU A 543 -16.42 0.90 -17.99
CA GLU A 543 -17.17 -0.23 -17.44
C GLU A 543 -18.25 -0.70 -18.44
N PHE A 544 -18.33 -2.00 -18.72
CA PHE A 544 -19.31 -2.60 -19.65
C PHE A 544 -19.69 -4.03 -19.23
N GLY A 545 -20.74 -4.58 -19.85
CA GLY A 545 -21.40 -5.81 -19.38
C GLY A 545 -22.79 -5.53 -18.78
N LYS A 546 -23.58 -6.56 -18.53
CA LYS A 546 -24.95 -6.40 -17.99
C LYS A 546 -24.93 -5.91 -16.54
N GLU A 547 -23.93 -6.33 -15.78
CA GLU A 547 -23.68 -5.98 -14.38
C GLU A 547 -22.39 -5.16 -14.20
N LYS A 548 -21.80 -4.68 -15.31
CA LYS A 548 -20.50 -3.99 -15.35
C LYS A 548 -19.32 -4.86 -14.90
N GLU A 549 -19.44 -6.15 -15.19
CA GLU A 549 -18.48 -7.20 -14.92
C GLU A 549 -17.18 -7.07 -15.73
N HIS A 550 -17.12 -6.19 -16.73
CA HIS A 550 -15.93 -5.93 -17.53
C HIS A 550 -15.46 -4.48 -17.36
N LYS A 551 -14.17 -4.28 -17.09
CA LYS A 551 -13.57 -2.95 -17.01
C LYS A 551 -12.29 -2.89 -17.84
N LEU A 552 -12.18 -1.84 -18.63
CA LEU A 552 -11.00 -1.52 -19.44
C LEU A 552 -10.41 -0.20 -18.97
N ASN A 553 -9.11 -0.17 -18.71
CA ASN A 553 -8.38 0.99 -18.22
C ASN A 553 -7.20 1.31 -19.16
N ILE A 554 -6.99 2.58 -19.46
CA ILE A 554 -5.85 3.10 -20.19
C ILE A 554 -5.22 4.20 -19.34
N GLY A 555 -3.93 4.09 -19.05
CA GLY A 555 -3.19 5.01 -18.20
C GLY A 555 -1.93 5.54 -18.88
N TYR A 556 -1.66 6.83 -18.67
CA TYR A 556 -0.37 7.47 -18.94
C TYR A 556 0.06 8.28 -17.72
N SER A 557 1.32 8.14 -17.33
CA SER A 557 1.92 9.00 -16.32
C SER A 557 3.40 9.24 -16.62
N ARG A 558 3.86 10.46 -16.37
CA ARG A 558 5.29 10.75 -16.25
C ARG A 558 5.66 10.81 -14.78
N ARG A 559 6.84 10.31 -14.43
CA ARG A 559 7.41 10.37 -13.07
C ARG A 559 8.90 10.70 -13.15
N LEU A 560 9.50 11.03 -12.02
CA LEU A 560 10.93 11.31 -11.91
C LEU A 560 11.56 10.48 -10.79
N GLN A 561 12.88 10.37 -10.77
CA GLN A 561 13.60 9.83 -9.61
C GLN A 561 14.87 10.64 -9.39
N ARG A 562 15.06 11.12 -8.16
CA ARG A 562 16.24 11.91 -7.76
C ARG A 562 17.36 10.99 -7.30
N PRO A 563 18.62 11.32 -7.61
CA PRO A 563 19.75 10.67 -6.97
C PRO A 563 19.73 10.96 -5.47
N SER A 564 19.70 9.91 -4.66
CA SER A 564 19.88 10.07 -3.21
C SER A 564 21.27 10.62 -2.89
N ILE A 565 21.43 11.19 -1.70
CA ILE A 565 22.74 11.62 -1.24
C ILE A 565 23.79 10.50 -1.27
N PHE A 566 23.39 9.25 -0.97
CA PHE A 566 24.31 8.11 -1.01
C PHE A 566 24.91 7.88 -2.40
N LEU A 567 24.16 8.24 -3.45
CA LEU A 567 24.63 8.17 -4.84
C LEU A 567 25.43 9.41 -5.24
N LEU A 568 25.21 10.55 -4.61
CA LEU A 568 25.91 11.81 -4.91
C LEU A 568 27.21 11.98 -4.12
N ASN A 569 27.35 11.32 -2.97
CA ASN A 569 28.47 11.50 -2.06
C ASN A 569 29.78 10.96 -2.67
N PRO A 570 30.77 11.82 -3.01
CA PRO A 570 32.04 11.39 -3.59
C PRO A 570 32.99 10.76 -2.58
N TYR A 571 32.54 10.55 -1.32
CA TYR A 571 33.32 9.81 -0.35
C TYR A 571 33.66 8.41 -0.87
N ILE A 572 34.95 8.08 -0.80
CA ILE A 572 35.50 6.82 -1.25
C ILE A 572 35.50 5.84 -0.07
N ASP A 573 34.61 4.86 -0.09
CA ASP A 573 34.59 3.76 0.88
C ASP A 573 35.69 2.74 0.53
N VAL A 574 36.76 2.77 1.31
CA VAL A 574 37.92 1.88 1.21
C VAL A 574 37.95 0.77 2.27
N SER A 575 36.82 0.53 2.95
CA SER A 575 36.66 -0.58 3.91
C SER A 575 37.00 -1.95 3.31
N ASN A 576 36.95 -2.10 1.99
CA ASN A 576 37.59 -3.18 1.24
C ASN A 576 38.55 -2.58 0.20
N ARG A 577 39.86 -2.64 0.46
CA ARG A 577 40.89 -1.99 -0.38
C ARG A 577 40.89 -2.47 -1.84
N ARG A 578 40.36 -3.67 -2.11
CA ARG A 578 40.30 -4.26 -3.46
C ARG A 578 38.95 -4.05 -4.16
N VAL A 579 37.92 -3.61 -3.43
CA VAL A 579 36.56 -3.35 -3.91
C VAL A 579 36.08 -2.05 -3.28
N VAL A 580 36.31 -0.95 -3.99
CA VAL A 580 36.08 0.40 -3.50
C VAL A 580 34.77 0.94 -4.08
N ARG A 581 34.06 1.75 -3.29
CA ARG A 581 32.79 2.36 -3.70
C ARG A 581 32.85 3.87 -3.55
N THR A 582 32.26 4.59 -4.49
CA THR A 582 32.11 6.05 -4.45
C THR A 582 30.78 6.45 -5.06
N GLY A 583 30.22 7.58 -4.62
CA GLY A 583 29.14 8.25 -5.34
C GLY A 583 29.68 9.13 -6.48
N ASN A 584 28.74 9.70 -7.24
CA ASN A 584 28.96 10.58 -8.38
C ASN A 584 28.16 11.88 -8.20
N PRO A 585 28.83 13.00 -7.86
CA PRO A 585 28.23 14.33 -7.71
C PRO A 585 27.47 14.85 -8.95
N ASN A 586 27.79 14.32 -10.13
CA ASN A 586 27.21 14.78 -11.40
C ASN A 586 25.88 14.08 -11.74
N LEU A 587 25.37 13.22 -10.85
CA LEU A 587 24.13 12.52 -11.14
C LEU A 587 22.95 13.48 -11.23
N THR A 588 22.17 13.35 -12.28
CA THR A 588 20.95 14.10 -12.55
C THR A 588 19.71 13.20 -12.41
N ALA A 589 18.54 13.81 -12.23
CA ALA A 589 17.29 13.07 -12.12
C ALA A 589 16.98 12.27 -13.40
N GLU A 590 16.39 11.10 -13.24
CA GLU A 590 15.84 10.31 -14.35
C GLU A 590 14.34 10.60 -14.51
N LEU A 591 13.84 10.52 -15.75
CA LEU A 591 12.43 10.71 -16.08
C LEU A 591 11.87 9.43 -16.70
N THR A 592 10.74 8.97 -16.19
CA THR A 592 10.06 7.76 -16.65
C THR A 592 8.68 8.10 -17.20
N ASP A 593 8.45 7.76 -18.47
CA ASP A 593 7.11 7.71 -19.08
C ASP A 593 6.56 6.29 -18.95
N ALA A 594 5.36 6.16 -18.36
CA ALA A 594 4.67 4.91 -18.14
C ALA A 594 3.31 4.89 -18.87
N TYR A 595 3.11 3.86 -19.68
CA TYR A 595 1.87 3.59 -20.42
C TYR A 595 1.29 2.26 -19.94
N GLU A 596 -0.02 2.19 -19.79
CA GLU A 596 -0.71 1.01 -19.29
C GLU A 596 -2.03 0.76 -20.01
N LEU A 597 -2.30 -0.51 -20.31
CA LEU A 597 -3.59 -1.02 -20.73
C LEU A 597 -3.98 -2.14 -19.77
N GLY A 598 -5.09 -1.97 -19.05
CA GLY A 598 -5.60 -2.94 -18.09
C GLY A 598 -6.99 -3.42 -18.46
N TYR A 599 -7.25 -4.71 -18.27
CA TYR A 599 -8.55 -5.33 -18.38
C TYR A 599 -8.83 -6.15 -17.13
N SER A 600 -10.01 -5.98 -16.55
CA SER A 600 -10.45 -6.73 -15.38
C SER A 600 -11.84 -7.28 -15.59
N THR A 601 -12.07 -8.51 -15.13
CA THR A 601 -13.41 -9.08 -15.10
C THR A 601 -13.61 -9.99 -13.90
N THR A 602 -14.84 -10.03 -13.40
CA THR A 602 -15.27 -10.99 -12.39
C THR A 602 -16.40 -11.84 -12.96
N ILE A 603 -16.17 -13.15 -13.04
CA ILE A 603 -17.13 -14.12 -13.53
C ILE A 603 -17.38 -15.10 -12.38
N GLN A 604 -18.60 -15.09 -11.83
CA GLN A 604 -18.98 -15.88 -10.66
C GLN A 604 -18.04 -15.66 -9.46
N LYS A 605 -17.25 -16.68 -9.07
CA LYS A 605 -16.30 -16.64 -7.95
C LYS A 605 -14.86 -16.38 -8.39
N THR A 606 -14.64 -16.08 -9.67
CA THR A 606 -13.32 -15.91 -10.27
C THR A 606 -13.13 -14.46 -10.72
N THR A 607 -12.13 -13.80 -10.16
CA THR A 607 -11.68 -12.47 -10.61
C THR A 607 -10.39 -12.61 -11.39
N LEU A 608 -10.35 -12.01 -12.57
CA LEU A 608 -9.23 -11.99 -13.49
C LEU A 608 -8.80 -10.55 -13.79
N ASN A 609 -7.52 -10.26 -13.65
CA ASN A 609 -6.92 -8.98 -14.03
C ASN A 609 -5.75 -9.23 -14.98
N VAL A 610 -5.79 -8.62 -16.16
CA VAL A 610 -4.75 -8.67 -17.18
C VAL A 610 -4.32 -7.25 -17.48
N SER A 611 -3.01 -6.99 -17.53
CA SER A 611 -2.50 -5.68 -17.95
C SER A 611 -1.26 -5.82 -18.79
N ALA A 612 -1.09 -4.91 -19.75
CA ALA A 612 0.13 -4.70 -20.50
C ALA A 612 0.66 -3.29 -20.19
N TYR A 613 1.98 -3.14 -20.09
CA TYR A 613 2.59 -1.86 -19.77
C TYR A 613 3.92 -1.65 -20.48
N LEU A 614 4.22 -0.38 -20.73
CA LEU A 614 5.50 0.10 -21.27
C LEU A 614 6.04 1.16 -20.33
N ARG A 615 7.29 1.01 -19.88
CA ARG A 615 8.02 2.04 -19.15
C ARG A 615 9.28 2.41 -19.93
N ARG A 616 9.46 3.70 -20.20
CA ARG A 616 10.67 4.25 -20.80
C ARG A 616 11.30 5.25 -19.84
N THR A 617 12.49 4.92 -19.34
CA THR A 617 13.27 5.80 -18.47
C THR A 617 14.44 6.35 -19.26
N ASN A 618 14.48 7.67 -19.38
CA ASN A 618 15.60 8.38 -19.98
C ASN A 618 16.56 8.80 -18.89
N ASN A 619 17.86 8.81 -19.22
CA ASN A 619 18.92 9.24 -18.31
C ASN A 619 18.98 8.41 -17.01
N ALA A 620 18.63 7.12 -17.12
CA ALA A 620 18.60 6.21 -15.98
C ALA A 620 19.99 6.08 -15.37
N PHE A 621 20.10 6.32 -14.07
CA PHE A 621 21.36 6.08 -13.38
C PHE A 621 21.49 4.58 -13.08
N GLN A 622 22.64 4.00 -13.45
CA GLN A 622 22.92 2.57 -13.27
C GLN A 622 24.18 2.38 -12.42
N PRO A 623 24.22 1.36 -11.55
CA PRO A 623 25.47 0.91 -10.96
C PRO A 623 26.46 0.58 -12.07
N PHE A 624 27.65 1.16 -11.99
CA PHE A 624 28.71 0.98 -12.94
C PHE A 624 30.00 0.65 -12.19
N ALA A 625 30.65 -0.44 -12.59
CA ALA A 625 31.92 -0.86 -12.06
C ALA A 625 33.01 -0.80 -13.12
N ARG A 626 34.20 -0.35 -12.72
CA ARG A 626 35.39 -0.27 -13.57
C ARG A 626 36.63 -0.64 -12.77
N THR A 627 37.68 -1.05 -13.47
CA THR A 627 39.00 -1.23 -12.90
C THR A 627 39.79 0.09 -12.95
N VAL A 628 40.46 0.42 -11.86
CA VAL A 628 41.33 1.61 -11.73
C VAL A 628 42.63 1.24 -11.06
N SER A 629 43.70 2.01 -11.26
CA SER A 629 44.93 1.81 -10.50
C SER A 629 44.74 2.20 -9.03
N THR A 630 45.42 1.50 -8.11
CA THR A 630 45.46 1.84 -6.68
C THR A 630 45.88 3.28 -6.45
N SER A 631 46.77 3.85 -7.26
CA SER A 631 47.23 5.24 -7.09
C SER A 631 46.14 6.28 -7.33
N GLN A 632 45.08 5.96 -8.10
CA GLN A 632 43.93 6.84 -8.31
C GLN A 632 43.02 6.93 -7.07
N VAL A 633 43.11 5.96 -6.16
CA VAL A 633 42.24 5.82 -4.98
C VAL A 633 43.02 6.05 -3.68
N PHE A 634 44.28 5.62 -3.67
CA PHE A 634 45.21 5.66 -2.56
C PHE A 634 46.45 6.44 -2.99
N PRO A 635 46.48 7.78 -2.81
CA PRO A 635 47.58 8.62 -3.30
C PRO A 635 48.96 8.25 -2.77
N THR A 636 49.02 7.57 -1.61
CA THR A 636 50.26 7.11 -0.96
C THR A 636 50.68 5.69 -1.38
N ASP A 637 49.89 5.02 -2.22
CA ASP A 637 50.14 3.64 -2.66
C ASP A 637 50.74 3.64 -4.08
N THR A 638 52.03 3.35 -4.16
CA THR A 638 52.78 3.27 -5.42
C THR A 638 52.75 1.88 -6.07
N SER A 639 52.03 0.90 -5.49
CA SER A 639 51.99 -0.48 -6.02
C SER A 639 51.38 -0.60 -7.41
N ASN A 640 50.63 0.42 -7.86
CA ASN A 640 49.97 0.50 -9.17
C ASN A 640 49.12 -0.74 -9.52
N THR A 641 48.59 -1.43 -8.50
CA THR A 641 47.76 -2.64 -8.67
C THR A 641 46.32 -2.27 -9.03
N THR A 642 45.54 -3.22 -9.54
CA THR A 642 44.17 -2.96 -9.97
C THR A 642 43.17 -2.99 -8.79
N VAL A 643 42.33 -1.96 -8.72
CA VAL A 643 41.20 -1.82 -7.79
C VAL A 643 39.89 -1.87 -8.57
N PHE A 644 38.89 -2.55 -8.02
CA PHE A 644 37.54 -2.53 -8.56
C PHE A 644 36.76 -1.39 -7.94
N LEU A 645 36.47 -0.36 -8.73
CA LEU A 645 35.73 0.83 -8.31
C LEU A 645 34.28 0.72 -8.79
N THR A 646 33.33 0.77 -7.88
CA THR A 646 31.89 0.83 -8.19
C THR A 646 31.34 2.22 -7.88
N THR A 647 30.59 2.78 -8.84
CA THR A 647 29.89 4.06 -8.76
C THR A 647 28.51 3.94 -9.41
N SER A 648 27.79 5.06 -9.55
CA SER A 648 26.59 5.17 -10.37
C SER A 648 26.75 6.23 -11.45
N GLU A 649 26.21 5.98 -12.64
CA GLU A 649 26.36 6.85 -13.81
C GLU A 649 25.02 7.04 -14.52
N ASN A 650 24.70 8.27 -14.96
CA ASN A 650 23.53 8.60 -15.81
C ASN A 650 23.76 8.19 -17.27
N VAL A 651 24.01 6.92 -17.51
CA VAL A 651 24.41 6.45 -18.83
C VAL A 651 23.37 5.53 -19.47
N GLY A 652 22.24 5.24 -18.80
CA GLY A 652 21.26 4.27 -19.27
C GLY A 652 20.04 4.86 -19.97
N GLN A 653 19.69 4.36 -21.16
CA GLN A 653 18.29 4.29 -21.58
C GLN A 653 17.73 2.95 -21.09
N ARG A 654 16.61 2.99 -20.36
CA ARG A 654 15.97 1.77 -19.86
C ARG A 654 14.54 1.68 -20.37
N ALA A 655 14.26 0.63 -21.14
CA ALA A 655 12.92 0.30 -21.61
C ALA A 655 12.45 -0.99 -20.94
N THR A 656 11.16 -1.05 -20.58
CA THR A 656 10.53 -2.24 -20.00
C THR A 656 9.18 -2.46 -20.65
N TYR A 657 9.00 -3.62 -21.26
CA TYR A 657 7.78 -4.06 -21.92
C TYR A 657 7.24 -5.23 -21.12
N GLY A 658 6.08 -5.10 -20.49
CA GLY A 658 5.61 -6.11 -19.57
C GLY A 658 4.14 -6.41 -19.68
N ALA A 659 3.78 -7.59 -19.19
CA ALA A 659 2.41 -8.02 -18.98
C ALA A 659 2.28 -8.58 -17.57
N ASN A 660 1.14 -8.33 -16.95
CA ASN A 660 0.78 -8.90 -15.66
C ASN A 660 -0.58 -9.59 -15.73
N LEU A 661 -0.63 -10.77 -15.15
CA LEU A 661 -1.81 -11.59 -14.95
C LEU A 661 -2.02 -11.77 -13.44
N TYR A 662 -3.24 -11.56 -12.97
CA TYR A 662 -3.66 -11.92 -11.63
C TYR A 662 -5.00 -12.66 -11.70
N GLY A 663 -5.12 -13.74 -10.95
CA GLY A 663 -6.32 -14.54 -10.84
C GLY A 663 -6.59 -14.88 -9.38
N SER A 664 -7.86 -14.79 -8.98
CA SER A 664 -8.35 -15.24 -7.68
C SER A 664 -9.63 -16.03 -7.88
N THR A 665 -9.71 -17.24 -7.34
CA THR A 665 -10.91 -18.07 -7.43
C THR A 665 -11.20 -18.82 -6.13
N LYS A 666 -12.48 -18.94 -5.78
CA LYS A 666 -12.94 -19.87 -4.74
C LYS A 666 -13.34 -21.19 -5.39
N LEU A 667 -12.48 -22.19 -5.28
CA LEU A 667 -12.75 -23.55 -5.77
C LEU A 667 -13.88 -24.22 -4.97
N SER A 668 -14.02 -23.86 -3.69
CA SER A 668 -15.17 -24.17 -2.84
C SER A 668 -15.35 -23.09 -1.76
N GLU A 669 -16.40 -23.16 -0.94
CA GLU A 669 -16.57 -22.23 0.19
C GLU A 669 -15.43 -22.29 1.23
N LYS A 670 -14.71 -23.43 1.28
CA LYS A 670 -13.59 -23.66 2.21
C LYS A 670 -12.22 -23.47 1.57
N TRP A 671 -12.13 -23.36 0.23
CA TRP A 671 -10.86 -23.37 -0.51
C TRP A 671 -10.72 -22.20 -1.48
N THR A 672 -9.71 -21.36 -1.24
CA THR A 672 -9.36 -20.21 -2.08
C THR A 672 -7.98 -20.39 -2.71
N LEU A 673 -7.88 -20.05 -4.00
CA LEU A 673 -6.65 -20.05 -4.76
C LEU A 673 -6.42 -18.65 -5.35
N ASN A 674 -5.24 -18.07 -5.09
CA ASN A 674 -4.81 -16.81 -5.67
C ASN A 674 -3.48 -17.01 -6.40
N GLY A 675 -3.35 -16.38 -7.56
CA GLY A 675 -2.13 -16.41 -8.37
C GLY A 675 -1.85 -15.07 -9.02
N SER A 676 -0.58 -14.70 -9.10
CA SER A 676 -0.13 -13.56 -9.90
C SER A 676 1.14 -13.91 -10.66
N LEU A 677 1.28 -13.36 -11.86
CA LEU A 677 2.43 -13.50 -12.73
C LEU A 677 2.66 -12.16 -13.45
N ASN A 678 3.84 -11.60 -13.27
CA ASN A 678 4.34 -10.46 -14.02
C ASN A 678 5.55 -10.91 -14.83
N ALA A 679 5.51 -10.73 -16.15
CA ALA A 679 6.60 -11.05 -17.05
C ALA A 679 6.91 -9.83 -17.92
N TYR A 680 8.19 -9.48 -18.03
CA TYR A 680 8.62 -8.30 -18.76
C TYR A 680 9.98 -8.49 -19.41
N TYR A 681 10.14 -7.87 -20.56
CA TYR A 681 11.41 -7.73 -21.25
C TYR A 681 12.03 -6.39 -20.87
N VAL A 682 13.23 -6.42 -20.30
CA VAL A 682 14.00 -5.21 -20.00
C VAL A 682 15.14 -5.06 -21.00
N SER A 683 15.33 -3.84 -21.50
CA SER A 683 16.50 -3.44 -22.26
C SER A 683 17.13 -2.24 -21.58
N VAL A 684 18.43 -2.34 -21.30
CA VAL A 684 19.24 -1.28 -20.70
C VAL A 684 20.43 -1.05 -21.62
N THR A 685 20.54 0.15 -22.17
CA THR A 685 21.61 0.50 -23.10
C THR A 685 22.32 1.75 -22.62
N SER A 686 23.64 1.76 -22.78
CA SER A 686 24.48 2.92 -22.58
C SER A 686 25.20 3.29 -23.85
N GLY A 687 24.77 4.38 -24.48
CA GLY A 687 25.44 4.93 -25.65
C GLY A 687 26.85 5.45 -25.31
N ALA A 688 27.02 6.08 -24.14
CA ALA A 688 28.31 6.64 -23.72
C ALA A 688 29.38 5.57 -23.45
N LEU A 689 28.97 4.39 -22.98
CA LEU A 689 29.88 3.29 -22.68
C LEU A 689 29.94 2.23 -23.78
N GLY A 690 29.05 2.27 -24.77
CA GLY A 690 28.90 1.23 -25.79
C GLY A 690 28.44 -0.13 -25.22
N ILE A 691 27.82 -0.14 -24.04
CA ILE A 691 27.39 -1.37 -23.34
C ILE A 691 25.87 -1.47 -23.43
N ALA A 692 25.36 -2.67 -23.74
CA ALA A 692 23.94 -2.98 -23.72
C ALA A 692 23.71 -4.32 -23.04
N ASN A 693 22.60 -4.42 -22.31
CA ASN A 693 22.15 -5.68 -21.75
C ASN A 693 20.62 -5.75 -21.78
N GLN A 694 20.10 -6.94 -22.00
CA GLN A 694 18.67 -7.17 -22.16
C GLN A 694 18.29 -8.57 -21.71
N GLY A 695 17.02 -8.75 -21.34
CA GLY A 695 16.52 -10.08 -21.04
C GLY A 695 15.10 -10.09 -20.48
N TRP A 696 14.54 -11.30 -20.46
CA TRP A 696 13.26 -11.57 -19.82
C TRP A 696 13.43 -11.66 -18.31
N VAL A 697 12.54 -10.99 -17.60
CA VAL A 697 12.40 -11.07 -16.15
C VAL A 697 10.95 -11.39 -15.84
N TYR A 698 10.71 -12.32 -14.92
CA TYR A 698 9.40 -12.68 -14.45
C TYR A 698 9.40 -12.89 -12.95
N ASN A 699 8.27 -12.56 -12.33
CA ASN A 699 7.99 -12.89 -10.95
C ASN A 699 6.55 -13.34 -10.84
N GLY A 700 6.29 -14.26 -9.92
CA GLY A 700 4.94 -14.75 -9.70
C GLY A 700 4.79 -15.35 -8.33
N ASN A 701 3.54 -15.45 -7.90
CA ASN A 701 3.18 -16.10 -6.66
C ASN A 701 1.92 -16.92 -6.85
N VAL A 702 1.85 -18.02 -6.12
CA VAL A 702 0.64 -18.81 -5.97
C VAL A 702 0.43 -19.05 -4.49
N SER A 703 -0.79 -18.80 -4.02
CA SER A 703 -1.17 -19.05 -2.64
C SER A 703 -2.48 -19.82 -2.59
N SER A 704 -2.54 -20.77 -1.67
CA SER A 704 -3.72 -21.58 -1.41
C SER A 704 -4.07 -21.50 0.06
N ALA A 705 -5.34 -21.25 0.36
CA ALA A 705 -5.84 -21.16 1.71
C ALA A 705 -7.04 -22.11 1.89
N TRP A 706 -7.01 -22.86 2.98
CA TRP A 706 -8.06 -23.79 3.37
C TRP A 706 -8.60 -23.44 4.74
N THR A 707 -9.93 -23.33 4.84
CA THR A 707 -10.63 -23.12 6.10
C THR A 707 -11.28 -24.43 6.54
N PHE A 708 -10.87 -24.92 7.70
CA PHE A 708 -11.45 -26.10 8.34
C PHE A 708 -12.50 -25.70 9.37
N GLU A 709 -13.16 -26.68 9.95
CA GLU A 709 -14.12 -26.47 11.02
C GLU A 709 -13.43 -26.11 12.34
N HIS A 710 -14.24 -25.67 13.32
CA HIS A 710 -13.76 -25.31 14.66
C HIS A 710 -12.68 -24.22 14.66
N GLY A 711 -12.72 -23.27 13.71
CA GLY A 711 -11.81 -22.12 13.68
C GLY A 711 -10.35 -22.47 13.33
N LEU A 712 -10.10 -23.60 12.66
CA LEU A 712 -8.79 -23.97 12.16
C LEU A 712 -8.64 -23.54 10.68
N SER A 713 -7.50 -22.99 10.31
CA SER A 713 -7.17 -22.70 8.91
C SER A 713 -5.71 -23.00 8.60
N ALA A 714 -5.43 -23.34 7.34
CA ALA A 714 -4.08 -23.54 6.84
C ALA A 714 -3.87 -22.78 5.54
N GLN A 715 -2.63 -22.36 5.30
CA GLN A 715 -2.22 -21.69 4.08
C GLN A 715 -0.85 -22.16 3.63
N ALA A 716 -0.69 -22.28 2.32
CA ALA A 716 0.58 -22.48 1.65
C ALA A 716 0.75 -21.40 0.57
N ALA A 717 1.96 -20.86 0.44
CA ALA A 717 2.28 -19.90 -0.59
C ALA A 717 3.69 -20.11 -1.14
N VAL A 718 3.84 -19.97 -2.45
CA VAL A 718 5.11 -20.09 -3.19
C VAL A 718 5.29 -18.85 -4.05
N TYR A 719 6.52 -18.35 -4.06
CA TYR A 719 6.92 -17.12 -4.74
C TYR A 719 8.15 -17.44 -5.56
N VAL A 720 8.14 -17.02 -6.81
CA VAL A 720 9.21 -17.28 -7.76
C VAL A 720 9.66 -15.95 -8.34
N ASN A 721 10.97 -15.72 -8.29
CA ASN A 721 11.62 -14.61 -8.98
C ASN A 721 12.60 -15.19 -9.98
N SER A 722 12.55 -14.71 -11.22
CA SER A 722 13.56 -15.02 -12.24
C SER A 722 14.86 -14.26 -11.98
N PRO A 723 15.92 -14.57 -12.75
CA PRO A 723 17.06 -13.67 -12.89
C PRO A 723 16.65 -12.23 -13.24
N ARG A 724 17.38 -11.25 -12.69
CA ARG A 724 17.23 -9.82 -13.05
C ARG A 724 18.44 -9.37 -13.87
N VAL A 725 18.24 -8.35 -14.72
CA VAL A 725 19.25 -7.83 -15.65
C VAL A 725 19.63 -6.40 -15.27
N PHE A 726 20.93 -6.10 -15.29
CA PHE A 726 21.54 -4.78 -15.07
C PHE A 726 22.45 -4.44 -16.25
N LEU A 727 22.91 -3.18 -16.36
CA LEU A 727 23.75 -2.75 -17.48
C LEU A 727 24.99 -3.64 -17.71
N GLN A 728 25.71 -4.02 -16.65
CA GLN A 728 26.93 -4.86 -16.74
C GLN A 728 26.73 -6.30 -16.24
N GLY A 729 25.50 -6.76 -15.97
CA GLY A 729 25.35 -8.02 -15.25
C GLY A 729 23.95 -8.57 -15.08
N ARG A 730 23.86 -9.64 -14.28
CA ARG A 730 22.61 -10.31 -13.92
C ARG A 730 22.65 -10.86 -12.50
N THR A 731 21.50 -10.95 -11.84
CA THR A 731 21.33 -11.76 -10.63
C THR A 731 20.61 -13.06 -10.97
N ASN A 732 20.77 -14.11 -10.17
CA ASN A 732 19.96 -15.33 -10.29
C ASN A 732 18.52 -15.12 -9.80
N GLY A 733 17.66 -16.09 -10.14
CA GLY A 733 16.33 -16.22 -9.57
C GLY A 733 16.36 -16.86 -8.18
N ASN A 734 15.24 -16.76 -7.47
CA ASN A 734 15.03 -17.38 -6.17
C ASN A 734 13.58 -17.84 -6.00
N VAL A 735 13.39 -18.80 -5.09
CA VAL A 735 12.07 -19.28 -4.68
C VAL A 735 11.93 -19.09 -3.17
N TRP A 736 10.81 -18.53 -2.75
CA TRP A 736 10.43 -18.41 -1.35
C TRP A 736 9.11 -19.14 -1.11
N HIS A 737 8.98 -19.81 0.02
CA HIS A 737 7.78 -20.55 0.38
C HIS A 737 7.44 -20.40 1.84
N ASN A 738 6.14 -20.38 2.12
CA ASN A 738 5.60 -20.27 3.46
C ASN A 738 4.46 -21.26 3.66
N LEU A 739 4.44 -21.85 4.86
CA LEU A 739 3.32 -22.64 5.36
C LEU A 739 2.86 -22.02 6.67
N SER A 740 1.56 -21.95 6.90
CA SER A 740 1.02 -21.49 8.16
C SER A 740 -0.24 -22.25 8.55
N VAL A 741 -0.42 -22.45 9.85
CA VAL A 741 -1.62 -23.02 10.46
C VAL A 741 -2.07 -22.09 11.57
N LYS A 742 -3.35 -21.72 11.57
CA LYS A 742 -3.96 -20.84 12.55
C LYS A 742 -5.12 -21.54 13.24
N LYS A 743 -5.22 -21.33 14.56
CA LYS A 743 -6.35 -21.70 15.39
C LYS A 743 -6.98 -20.46 16.02
N GLU A 744 -8.28 -20.27 15.81
CA GLU A 744 -9.09 -19.28 16.51
C GLU A 744 -9.51 -19.79 17.89
N LEU A 745 -9.49 -18.89 18.87
CA LEU A 745 -9.77 -19.14 20.28
C LEU A 745 -10.76 -18.09 20.79
N PHE A 746 -11.53 -18.43 21.83
CA PHE A 746 -12.43 -17.51 22.56
C PHE A 746 -13.38 -16.72 21.63
N ASP A 747 -14.18 -17.42 20.81
CA ASP A 747 -15.09 -16.79 19.84
C ASP A 747 -14.39 -15.77 18.93
N LYS A 748 -13.21 -16.15 18.43
CA LYS A 748 -12.36 -15.34 17.53
C LYS A 748 -11.76 -14.08 18.18
N LYS A 749 -11.83 -13.95 19.51
CA LYS A 749 -11.17 -12.87 20.25
C LYS A 749 -9.66 -13.08 20.35
N ALA A 750 -9.18 -14.32 20.22
CA ALA A 750 -7.76 -14.60 20.12
C ALA A 750 -7.43 -15.60 19.00
N SER A 751 -6.16 -15.66 18.62
CA SER A 751 -5.67 -16.68 17.72
C SER A 751 -4.23 -17.08 18.02
N LEU A 752 -3.94 -18.35 17.76
CA LEU A 752 -2.59 -18.91 17.76
C LEU A 752 -2.21 -19.32 16.33
N THR A 753 -1.07 -18.84 15.84
CA THR A 753 -0.59 -19.12 14.48
C THR A 753 0.82 -19.71 14.54
N LEU A 754 1.00 -20.88 13.95
CA LEU A 754 2.31 -21.48 13.68
C LEU A 754 2.68 -21.19 12.21
N GLY A 755 3.81 -20.52 12.01
CA GLY A 755 4.34 -20.19 10.68
C GLY A 755 5.70 -20.83 10.42
N LEU A 756 5.88 -21.38 9.23
CA LEU A 756 7.14 -21.93 8.71
C LEU A 756 7.56 -21.14 7.47
N ASP A 757 8.71 -20.50 7.53
CA ASP A 757 9.33 -19.84 6.38
C ASP A 757 10.45 -20.70 5.82
N ASN A 758 10.42 -20.89 4.51
CA ASN A 758 11.31 -21.74 3.75
C ASN A 758 11.57 -23.14 4.34
N PRO A 759 10.55 -23.91 4.81
CA PRO A 759 10.76 -25.22 5.42
C PRO A 759 11.61 -26.18 4.55
N PHE A 760 11.37 -26.21 3.24
CA PHE A 760 12.09 -27.04 2.27
C PHE A 760 13.48 -26.54 1.80
N ALA A 761 13.93 -25.32 2.17
CA ALA A 761 15.24 -24.80 1.76
C ALA A 761 16.04 -24.34 2.99
N ARG A 762 17.35 -24.63 3.05
CA ARG A 762 18.19 -24.21 4.18
C ARG A 762 18.62 -22.74 4.06
N THR A 763 18.84 -22.30 2.82
CA THR A 763 19.30 -20.96 2.47
C THR A 763 18.63 -20.50 1.18
N ILE A 764 18.44 -19.20 1.03
CA ILE A 764 18.23 -18.58 -0.29
C ILE A 764 19.58 -18.09 -0.79
N ARG A 765 19.95 -18.56 -1.98
CA ARG A 765 21.20 -18.21 -2.66
C ARG A 765 20.97 -17.04 -3.59
N TYR A 766 21.70 -15.96 -3.38
CA TYR A 766 21.84 -14.85 -4.30
C TYR A 766 23.16 -14.98 -5.04
N ARG A 767 23.14 -14.89 -6.37
CA ARG A 767 24.32 -14.86 -7.22
C ARG A 767 24.21 -13.65 -8.11
N THR A 768 25.15 -12.73 -7.99
CA THR A 768 25.30 -11.57 -8.87
C THR A 768 26.53 -11.79 -9.72
N THR A 769 26.37 -11.68 -11.05
CA THR A 769 27.47 -11.70 -12.00
C THR A 769 27.56 -10.35 -12.66
N ILE A 770 28.73 -9.72 -12.63
CA ILE A 770 29.04 -8.47 -13.33
C ILE A 770 30.23 -8.73 -14.24
N THR A 771 30.11 -8.33 -15.49
CA THR A 771 31.13 -8.52 -16.53
C THR A 771 31.26 -7.26 -17.35
N GLN A 772 32.50 -6.85 -17.62
CA GLN A 772 32.81 -5.90 -18.66
C GLN A 772 33.88 -6.53 -19.55
N ALA A 773 33.58 -6.62 -20.84
CA ALA A 773 34.48 -7.20 -21.83
C ALA A 773 35.87 -6.58 -21.69
N ASP A 774 36.89 -7.43 -21.75
CA ASP A 774 38.31 -7.08 -21.71
C ASP A 774 38.81 -6.39 -20.43
N LEU A 775 37.96 -6.20 -19.40
CA LEU A 775 38.36 -5.60 -18.12
C LEU A 775 38.24 -6.55 -16.94
N PHE A 776 37.06 -7.14 -16.72
CA PHE A 776 36.86 -8.05 -15.58
C PHE A 776 35.63 -8.95 -15.71
N SER A 777 35.62 -10.02 -14.93
CA SER A 777 34.45 -10.85 -14.63
C SER A 777 34.37 -11.09 -13.12
N SER A 778 33.26 -10.74 -12.51
CA SER A 778 33.03 -10.85 -11.06
C SER A 778 31.77 -11.66 -10.79
N GLN A 779 31.86 -12.60 -9.84
CA GLN A 779 30.74 -13.34 -9.31
C GLN A 779 30.70 -13.23 -7.79
N GLU A 780 29.63 -12.66 -7.27
CA GLU A 780 29.33 -12.64 -5.85
C GLU A 780 28.19 -13.63 -5.56
N ILE A 781 28.40 -14.51 -4.58
CA ILE A 781 27.38 -15.41 -4.05
C ILE A 781 27.13 -15.01 -2.60
N THR A 782 25.86 -14.88 -2.21
CA THR A 782 25.44 -14.75 -0.81
C THR A 782 24.37 -15.79 -0.49
N ASP A 783 24.67 -16.69 0.45
CA ASP A 783 23.73 -17.64 1.03
C ASP A 783 23.12 -17.03 2.31
N ALA A 784 21.85 -16.62 2.21
CA ALA A 784 21.08 -16.08 3.33
C ALA A 784 20.33 -17.20 4.05
N TYR A 785 20.55 -17.36 5.35
CA TYR A 785 19.86 -18.37 6.17
C TYR A 785 18.50 -17.85 6.62
N ASN A 786 17.46 -18.29 5.94
CA ASN A 786 16.11 -17.72 6.08
C ASN A 786 15.02 -18.78 6.35
N ARG A 787 15.42 -20.02 6.68
CA ARG A 787 14.52 -20.98 7.30
C ARG A 787 14.15 -20.51 8.69
N ALA A 788 12.86 -20.32 8.95
CA ALA A 788 12.37 -19.80 10.23
C ALA A 788 11.12 -20.54 10.69
N VAL A 789 10.96 -20.62 12.00
CA VAL A 789 9.73 -21.06 12.66
C VAL A 789 9.29 -19.92 13.56
N ARG A 790 8.00 -19.60 13.54
CA ARG A 790 7.40 -18.60 14.43
C ARG A 790 6.08 -19.09 15.01
N LEU A 791 5.84 -18.73 16.26
CA LEU A 791 4.57 -18.88 16.94
C LEU A 791 4.07 -17.49 17.31
N SER A 792 2.87 -17.15 16.88
CA SER A 792 2.25 -15.85 17.11
C SER A 792 0.95 -16.02 17.88
N PHE A 793 0.81 -15.27 18.96
CA PHE A 793 -0.42 -15.10 19.71
C PHE A 793 -0.96 -13.69 19.50
N ASN A 794 -2.21 -13.60 19.04
CA ASN A 794 -2.94 -12.34 18.90
C ASN A 794 -4.16 -12.39 19.81
N TRP A 795 -4.37 -11.35 20.61
CA TRP A 795 -5.56 -11.18 21.42
C TRP A 795 -6.16 -9.80 21.21
N LYS A 796 -7.46 -9.76 20.95
CA LYS A 796 -8.25 -8.56 20.73
C LYS A 796 -9.25 -8.40 21.85
N PHE A 797 -9.41 -7.16 22.30
CA PHE A 797 -10.36 -6.81 23.36
C PHE A 797 -11.03 -5.47 23.07
N GLY A 798 -12.12 -5.24 23.78
CA GLY A 798 -12.96 -4.06 23.63
C GLY A 798 -14.16 -4.26 22.70
N LYS A 799 -15.07 -3.30 22.74
CA LYS A 799 -16.29 -3.25 21.94
C LYS A 799 -16.48 -1.81 21.49
N MET A 800 -17.06 -1.65 20.32
CA MET A 800 -17.20 -0.37 19.65
C MET A 800 -18.58 -0.38 18.98
N ASP A 801 -19.39 0.63 19.29
CA ASP A 801 -20.78 0.75 18.80
C ASP A 801 -20.86 1.67 17.57
N ASP A 802 -21.82 1.37 16.69
CA ASP A 802 -21.89 1.87 15.32
C ASP A 802 -22.35 3.33 15.25
N SER A 803 -21.54 4.20 14.63
CA SER A 803 -21.92 5.59 14.32
C SER A 803 -21.02 6.17 13.21
N PRO A 804 -21.56 6.76 12.14
CA PRO A 804 -20.77 7.23 11.00
C PRO A 804 -20.16 8.62 11.22
N LYS A 805 -18.84 8.80 10.97
CA LYS A 805 -18.19 10.12 10.81
C LYS A 805 -17.05 10.14 9.74
N LYS A 806 -16.65 11.35 9.33
CA LYS A 806 -15.87 11.70 8.13
C LYS A 806 -14.38 11.28 8.19
N ALA A 807 -13.78 11.04 7.02
CA ALA A 807 -12.37 10.73 6.86
C ALA A 807 -11.48 11.97 7.12
N ARG A 808 -10.43 11.82 7.92
CA ARG A 808 -9.46 12.88 8.24
C ARG A 808 -8.27 12.82 7.27
N LYS A 809 -7.32 13.77 7.25
CA LYS A 809 -6.08 13.73 6.41
C LYS A 809 -4.79 13.68 7.27
N THR A 810 -3.63 13.32 6.71
CA THR A 810 -2.27 13.42 7.33
C THR A 810 -1.24 13.51 6.21
N ILE A 811 -0.03 13.99 6.51
CA ILE A 811 1.01 14.31 5.52
C ILE A 811 2.21 13.37 5.60
N SER A 812 2.90 13.22 4.47
CA SER A 812 4.27 12.71 4.46
C SER A 812 4.97 12.94 3.12
N ASN A 813 6.25 12.63 3.10
CA ASN A 813 7.13 12.73 1.95
C ASN A 813 7.36 11.37 1.30
N ASP A 814 7.18 11.34 -0.01
CA ASP A 814 7.27 10.16 -0.87
C ASP A 814 8.39 10.28 -1.92
N ASP A 815 9.22 11.29 -1.79
CA ASP A 815 10.35 11.64 -2.65
C ASP A 815 11.71 11.18 -2.08
N ARG A 816 11.77 9.95 -1.53
CA ARG A 816 13.05 9.32 -1.14
C ARG A 816 13.27 8.01 -1.88
N GLN A 817 14.46 7.86 -2.44
CA GLN A 817 15.03 6.56 -2.77
C GLN A 817 15.50 5.87 -1.47
N GLY A 818 15.04 4.64 -1.22
CA GLY A 818 15.55 3.82 -0.11
C GLY A 818 17.02 3.48 -0.34
N GLY A 819 17.93 4.13 0.39
CA GLY A 819 19.34 3.78 0.40
C GLY A 819 19.64 2.80 1.52
N LYS A 820 20.22 1.63 1.19
CA LYS A 820 20.97 0.84 2.16
C LYS A 820 22.36 1.46 2.27
N GLY A 821 22.56 2.27 3.31
CA GLY A 821 23.89 2.69 3.76
C GLY A 821 24.66 1.53 4.39
#